data_AF-A0A814YNR7-F1
#
_entry.id   AF-A0A814YNR7-F1
#
_cell.length_a   1.000
_cell.length_b   1.000
_cell.length_c   1.000
_cell.angle_alpha   90.00
_cell.angle_beta   90.00
_cell.angle_gamma   90.00
#
_symmetry.space_group_name_H-M   'P 1'
#
loop_
_entity.id
_entity.type
_entity.pdbx_description
1 polymer ?
#
loop_
_entity_poly.entity_id
_entity_poly.type
_entity_poly.pdbx_seq_one_letter_code
_entity_poly.pdbx_strand_id
1 'polypeptide(L)'
;MTVNSTSFTVEIARAVDQVCSSLYTQMFQKVAREEPHYLSNEQRTILMYYPNEITWYKGNKREEIIERIRRTHLKWFNSWLSKQYTGLPPYIKWSSVMNDIMLHATNLFFRMDLDDVITSNDTRHAFQQITNTIKRILLNISKSNPTTIDPAVLPLVRELLLILFYFTLDSKLVIYLKSLQLIDLMNVLIRKSNNDDEIHLQAYRILAVIMTEADIKQLQISNRITIVFITFIKKAIDGGVPYVARLHNSLRSLKVLTQHDQIREELIKQEGHSLFLRCALEDQFNPLKAKLPALEILLALVFHKEFATILKNNDTFMNHIRTLTSSLQQDLQLIATALIWKLEKEPETIIKTVQQQQQQQQPSSISSLMIDKKQYDIMISYSHSDKTLCHRILSSLEKDQLCVWIDSRLMHGATFDAMAKAIENAEFVLVCMSDAYKQNPLCEMEASYAVKCQCHIISLVMTPKYKADGWLGVLTSALIYIDFPKLGFDKAYQELKKQIELFRIDNSSSTFAEQDEVHHNSSSLVDNTSEIVPSEENNEEPCSVLKYPHCIDMWTEDHVKSFLLDKELDAFLPILDGMNGKLLHQAYFMCQANQQGMFLSLKEDVNRSQHAILSLKDYLTFLEEIKIYIPFTANNSLNPISTVCNLI
;
A
#
# COMPACT_ATOMS: atom_id res chain seq x y z
N MET A 1 -19.48 12.25 27.65
CA MET A 1 -20.03 13.26 26.73
C MET A 1 -18.94 14.28 26.45
N THR A 2 -18.31 14.23 25.29
CA THR A 2 -17.40 15.26 24.80
C THR A 2 -17.81 15.53 23.37
N VAL A 3 -18.27 16.75 23.11
CA VAL A 3 -18.65 17.22 21.78
C VAL A 3 -17.36 17.35 20.99
N ASN A 4 -17.23 16.60 19.90
CA ASN A 4 -16.09 16.73 18.97
C ASN A 4 -16.15 18.13 18.34
N SER A 5 -15.45 19.10 18.93
CA SER A 5 -15.34 20.43 18.36
C SER A 5 -14.38 20.41 17.17
N THR A 6 -14.90 20.74 15.99
CA THR A 6 -14.11 20.92 14.77
C THR A 6 -13.57 22.34 14.63
N SER A 7 -14.07 23.30 15.42
CA SER A 7 -13.66 24.70 15.38
C SER A 7 -12.50 24.98 16.34
N PHE A 8 -11.52 25.75 15.89
CA PHE A 8 -10.45 26.26 16.75
C PHE A 8 -11.01 27.36 17.64
N THR A 9 -11.44 27.01 18.86
CA THR A 9 -12.05 27.95 19.81
C THR A 9 -11.00 28.68 20.64
N VAL A 10 -11.42 29.77 21.28
CA VAL A 10 -10.62 30.48 22.29
C VAL A 10 -10.23 29.54 23.44
N GLU A 11 -11.06 28.56 23.79
CA GLU A 11 -10.70 27.58 24.83
C GLU A 11 -9.55 26.67 24.40
N ILE A 12 -9.56 26.16 23.17
CA ILE A 12 -8.46 25.33 22.65
C ILE A 12 -7.17 26.13 22.59
N ALA A 13 -7.22 27.38 22.08
CA ALA A 13 -6.04 28.25 22.06
C ALA A 13 -5.46 28.46 23.48
N ARG A 14 -6.33 28.76 24.46
CA ARG A 14 -5.94 28.91 25.86
C ARG A 14 -5.33 27.62 26.42
N ALA A 15 -5.93 26.46 26.15
CA ALA A 15 -5.42 25.16 26.59
C ALA A 15 -4.01 24.91 26.03
N VAL A 16 -3.78 25.19 24.74
CA VAL A 16 -2.47 25.03 24.09
C VAL A 16 -1.42 25.93 24.73
N ASP A 17 -1.75 27.20 24.98
CA ASP A 17 -0.82 28.14 25.61
C ASP A 17 -0.50 27.75 27.06
N GLN A 18 -1.49 27.25 27.80
CA GLN A 18 -1.28 26.75 29.16
C GLN A 18 -0.38 25.50 29.17
N VAL A 19 -0.60 24.55 28.26
CA VAL A 19 0.25 23.36 28.16
C VAL A 19 1.67 23.72 27.72
N CYS A 20 1.84 24.61 26.74
CA CYS A 20 3.16 25.04 26.27
C CYS A 20 3.91 25.97 27.23
N SER A 21 3.30 26.34 28.36
CA SER A 21 3.91 27.23 29.35
C SER A 21 4.95 26.51 30.23
N SER A 22 5.83 27.29 30.86
CA SER A 22 6.73 26.74 31.89
C SER A 22 5.96 26.20 33.09
N LEU A 23 4.77 26.73 33.39
CA LEU A 23 3.91 26.30 34.50
C LEU A 23 3.56 24.82 34.39
N TYR A 24 3.21 24.34 33.18
CA TYR A 24 2.90 22.93 32.95
C TYR A 24 4.07 22.03 33.37
N THR A 25 5.29 22.33 32.89
CA THR A 25 6.49 21.52 33.19
C THR A 25 6.88 21.57 34.67
N GLN A 26 6.77 22.73 35.31
CA GLN A 26 7.05 22.90 36.74
C GLN A 26 6.04 22.14 37.59
N MET A 27 4.76 22.23 37.24
CA MET A 27 3.68 21.55 37.95
C MET A 27 3.78 20.03 37.81
N PHE A 28 4.08 19.53 36.61
CA PHE A 28 4.35 18.12 36.36
C PHE A 28 5.52 17.64 37.24
N GLN A 29 6.64 18.35 37.25
CA GLN A 29 7.82 17.98 38.04
C GLN A 29 7.55 18.01 39.55
N LYS A 30 6.75 18.97 40.02
CA LYS A 30 6.36 19.07 41.42
C LYS A 30 5.52 17.86 41.83
N VAL A 31 4.48 17.54 41.07
CA VAL A 31 3.60 16.40 41.35
C VAL A 31 4.36 15.07 41.25
N ALA A 32 5.22 14.92 40.25
CA ALA A 32 6.06 13.73 40.10
C ALA A 32 7.07 13.54 41.24
N ARG A 33 7.45 14.61 41.95
CA ARG A 33 8.35 14.56 43.11
C ARG A 33 7.60 14.32 44.42
N GLU A 34 6.46 14.99 44.59
CA GLU A 34 5.68 14.97 45.82
C GLU A 34 4.77 13.75 45.95
N GLU A 35 4.43 13.09 44.83
CA GLU A 35 3.53 11.94 44.75
C GLU A 35 2.26 12.09 45.61
N PRO A 36 1.48 13.18 45.44
CA PRO A 36 0.32 13.42 46.27
C PRO A 36 -0.76 12.34 46.05
N HIS A 37 -1.55 12.07 47.09
CA HIS A 37 -2.69 11.15 46.99
C HIS A 37 -3.81 11.68 46.08
N TYR A 38 -3.94 13.00 45.96
CA TYR A 38 -4.94 13.68 45.12
C TYR A 38 -4.37 14.96 44.51
N LEU A 39 -4.87 15.33 43.33
CA LEU A 39 -4.55 16.59 42.68
C LEU A 39 -5.47 17.71 43.16
N SER A 40 -4.94 18.91 43.33
CA SER A 40 -5.74 20.12 43.44
C SER A 40 -6.52 20.37 42.14
N ASN A 41 -7.58 21.19 42.22
CA ASN A 41 -8.35 21.55 41.02
C ASN A 41 -7.47 22.20 39.94
N GLU A 42 -6.53 23.06 40.34
CA GLU A 42 -5.58 23.68 39.42
C GLU A 42 -4.66 22.65 38.76
N GLN A 43 -4.08 21.74 39.56
CA GLN A 43 -3.23 20.66 39.06
C GLN A 43 -3.98 19.75 38.07
N ARG A 44 -5.21 19.38 38.41
CA ARG A 44 -6.05 18.56 37.53
C ARG A 44 -6.36 19.29 36.23
N THR A 45 -6.67 20.58 36.29
CA THR A 45 -6.95 21.38 35.09
C THR A 45 -5.74 21.43 34.16
N ILE A 46 -4.56 21.74 34.70
CA ILE A 46 -3.34 21.92 33.89
C ILE A 46 -2.79 20.59 33.37
N LEU A 47 -2.74 19.55 34.21
CA LEU A 47 -2.07 18.30 33.87
C LEU A 47 -2.98 17.28 33.18
N MET A 48 -4.31 17.39 33.31
CA MET A 48 -5.25 16.41 32.78
C MET A 48 -6.27 17.03 31.82
N TYR A 49 -6.99 18.07 32.25
CA TYR A 49 -8.07 18.64 31.45
C TYR A 49 -7.56 19.27 30.15
N TYR A 50 -6.60 20.20 30.21
CA TYR A 50 -6.09 20.83 28.98
C TYR A 50 -5.43 19.83 28.02
N PRO A 51 -4.55 18.91 28.46
CA PRO A 51 -4.03 17.87 27.57
C PRO A 51 -5.13 17.01 26.94
N ASN A 52 -6.18 16.67 27.69
CA ASN A 52 -7.30 15.90 27.15
C ASN A 52 -8.09 16.67 26.08
N GLU A 53 -8.42 17.94 26.34
CA GLU A 53 -9.12 18.79 25.36
C GLU A 53 -8.33 18.90 24.05
N ILE A 54 -7.01 19.12 24.14
CA ILE A 54 -6.15 19.20 22.95
C ILE A 54 -6.05 17.83 22.25
N THR A 55 -5.90 16.74 23.02
CA THR A 55 -5.79 15.38 22.46
C THR A 55 -6.96 15.07 21.53
N TRP A 56 -8.18 15.48 21.89
CA TRP A 56 -9.39 15.16 21.13
C TRP A 56 -9.83 16.24 20.14
N TYR A 57 -9.12 17.37 20.05
CA TYR A 57 -9.35 18.40 19.05
C TYR A 57 -9.05 17.87 17.63
N LYS A 58 -10.03 17.93 16.71
CA LYS A 58 -9.91 17.42 15.33
C LYS A 58 -10.00 18.52 14.26
N GLY A 59 -9.75 19.77 14.62
CA GLY A 59 -9.80 20.86 13.64
C GLY A 59 -8.54 20.96 12.78
N ASN A 60 -8.60 21.82 11.76
CA ASN A 60 -7.56 22.01 10.74
C ASN A 60 -6.18 22.42 11.29
N LYS A 61 -6.10 22.99 12.49
CA LYS A 61 -4.83 23.37 13.14
C LYS A 61 -4.16 22.27 13.95
N ARG A 62 -4.72 21.05 13.98
CA ARG A 62 -4.22 19.95 14.83
C ARG A 62 -2.73 19.68 14.59
N GLU A 63 -2.30 19.59 13.34
CA GLU A 63 -0.91 19.32 12.98
C GLU A 63 0.06 20.38 13.55
N GLU A 64 -0.26 21.67 13.37
CA GLU A 64 0.52 22.79 13.89
C GLU A 64 0.60 22.77 15.42
N ILE A 65 -0.54 22.55 16.09
CA ILE A 65 -0.65 22.52 17.55
C ILE A 65 0.19 21.39 18.14
N ILE A 66 0.02 20.18 17.62
CA ILE A 66 0.72 18.99 18.12
C ILE A 66 2.23 19.14 17.88
N GLU A 67 2.65 19.68 16.73
CA GLU A 67 4.07 19.94 16.48
C GLU A 67 4.65 21.00 17.42
N ARG A 68 3.93 22.10 17.70
CA ARG A 68 4.34 23.11 18.70
C ARG A 68 4.53 22.49 20.08
N ILE A 69 3.59 21.65 20.52
CA ILE A 69 3.65 20.95 21.80
C ILE A 69 4.84 19.99 21.84
N ARG A 70 5.03 19.17 20.80
CA ARG A 70 6.15 18.23 20.71
C ARG A 70 7.51 18.95 20.76
N ARG A 71 7.69 20.03 20.01
CA ARG A 71 8.91 20.86 20.05
C ARG A 71 9.19 21.44 21.43
N THR A 72 8.13 21.81 22.15
CA THR A 72 8.23 22.38 23.50
C THR A 72 8.62 21.31 24.54
N HIS A 73 7.99 20.14 24.51
CA HIS A 73 8.06 19.20 25.63
C HIS A 73 8.98 18.00 25.42
N LEU A 74 9.22 17.50 24.20
CA LEU A 74 9.89 16.20 24.02
C LEU A 74 11.33 16.16 24.59
N LYS A 75 12.11 17.23 24.40
CA LYS A 75 13.47 17.33 24.97
C LYS A 75 13.45 17.32 26.49
N TRP A 76 12.54 18.10 27.08
CA TRP A 76 12.35 18.15 28.53
C TRP A 76 11.89 16.80 29.09
N PHE A 77 10.87 16.20 28.47
CA PHE A 77 10.31 14.92 28.86
C PHE A 77 11.38 13.82 28.82
N ASN A 78 12.18 13.76 27.74
CA ASN A 78 13.29 12.83 27.65
C ASN A 78 14.34 13.04 28.76
N SER A 79 14.69 14.30 29.05
CA SER A 79 15.62 14.61 30.14
C SER A 79 15.05 14.21 31.51
N TRP A 80 13.77 14.46 31.75
CA TRP A 80 13.10 14.06 32.98
C TRP A 80 13.08 12.54 33.12
N LEU A 81 12.60 11.83 32.10
CA LEU A 81 12.55 10.36 32.07
C LEU A 81 13.93 9.74 32.32
N SER A 82 14.95 10.28 31.66
CA SER A 82 16.34 9.83 31.82
C SER A 82 16.83 10.01 33.27
N LYS A 83 16.63 11.19 33.86
CA LYS A 83 17.07 11.50 35.24
C LYS A 83 16.41 10.60 36.28
N GLN A 84 15.14 10.24 36.08
CA GLN A 84 14.40 9.47 37.07
C GLN A 84 14.68 7.96 37.02
N TYR A 85 14.94 7.40 35.84
CA TYR A 85 14.85 5.94 35.66
C TYR A 85 16.06 5.28 34.98
N THR A 86 17.09 6.03 34.56
CA THR A 86 18.29 5.41 33.96
C THR A 86 19.31 4.87 34.98
N GLY A 87 19.07 5.09 36.28
CA GLY A 87 19.88 4.55 37.38
C GLY A 87 19.55 3.09 37.72
N LEU A 88 20.13 2.61 38.83
CA LEU A 88 19.81 1.32 39.45
C LEU A 88 18.63 1.45 40.43
N PRO A 89 17.91 0.36 40.74
CA PRO A 89 16.83 0.36 41.72
C PRO A 89 17.25 0.94 43.10
N PRO A 90 16.31 1.46 43.91
CA PRO A 90 14.87 1.46 43.69
C PRO A 90 14.44 2.56 42.71
N TYR A 91 13.59 2.19 41.75
CA TYR A 91 12.95 3.14 40.85
C TYR A 91 11.82 3.89 41.58
N ILE A 92 11.50 5.10 41.12
CA ILE A 92 10.37 5.86 41.67
C ILE A 92 9.08 5.03 41.58
N LYS A 93 8.32 5.02 42.66
CA LYS A 93 7.07 4.25 42.76
C LYS A 93 6.02 4.91 41.88
N TRP A 94 5.45 4.15 40.96
CA TRP A 94 4.47 4.71 40.03
C TRP A 94 3.08 4.79 40.69
N SER A 95 2.71 5.96 41.21
CA SER A 95 1.43 6.18 41.88
C SER A 95 0.23 6.18 40.90
N SER A 96 -1.00 6.06 41.42
CA SER A 96 -2.21 6.19 40.60
C SER A 96 -2.33 7.59 39.98
N VAL A 97 -2.00 8.63 40.75
CA VAL A 97 -1.97 10.01 40.25
C VAL A 97 -0.95 10.16 39.12
N MET A 98 0.21 9.51 39.23
CA MET A 98 1.21 9.52 38.18
C MET A 98 0.72 8.79 36.92
N ASN A 99 0.01 7.66 37.06
CA ASN A 99 -0.62 6.98 35.92
C ASN A 99 -1.57 7.91 35.16
N ASP A 100 -2.42 8.66 35.86
CA ASP A 100 -3.40 9.54 35.22
C ASP A 100 -2.71 10.69 34.44
N ILE A 101 -1.72 11.32 35.06
CA ILE A 101 -0.95 12.40 34.42
C ILE A 101 -0.19 11.87 33.20
N MET A 102 0.43 10.70 33.33
CA MET A 102 1.19 10.08 32.25
C MET A 102 0.29 9.63 31.11
N LEU A 103 -0.91 9.12 31.38
CA LEU A 103 -1.89 8.82 30.34
C LEU A 103 -2.18 10.06 29.49
N HIS A 104 -2.43 11.21 30.12
CA HIS A 104 -2.71 12.46 29.41
C HIS A 104 -1.50 13.02 28.66
N ALA A 105 -0.30 12.96 29.26
CA ALA A 105 0.94 13.37 28.60
C ALA A 105 1.27 12.46 27.40
N THR A 106 1.15 11.14 27.57
CA THR A 106 1.38 10.14 26.53
C THR A 106 0.42 10.35 25.36
N ASN A 107 -0.87 10.53 25.66
CA ASN A 107 -1.91 10.81 24.67
C ASN A 107 -1.64 12.09 23.88
N LEU A 108 -1.06 13.11 24.52
CA LEU A 108 -0.80 14.39 23.87
C LEU A 108 0.50 14.36 23.04
N PHE A 109 1.56 13.71 23.54
CA PHE A 109 2.89 13.79 22.93
C PHE A 109 3.11 12.74 21.85
N PHE A 110 2.62 11.52 22.07
CA PHE A 110 3.06 10.33 21.33
C PHE A 110 1.99 9.68 20.48
N ARG A 111 0.72 10.06 20.64
CA ARG A 111 -0.41 9.30 20.13
C ARG A 111 -0.61 9.41 18.60
N MET A 112 0.17 8.63 17.86
CA MET A 112 0.16 8.61 16.39
C MET A 112 -1.04 7.87 15.78
N ASP A 113 -1.82 7.09 16.56
CA ASP A 113 -3.05 6.42 16.10
C ASP A 113 -4.25 7.37 15.92
N LEU A 114 -4.07 8.67 16.21
CA LEU A 114 -5.02 9.75 15.93
C LEU A 114 -4.68 10.50 14.63
N ASP A 115 -3.94 9.86 13.72
CA ASP A 115 -3.51 10.41 12.43
C ASP A 115 -2.53 11.61 12.57
N ASP A 116 -1.86 11.72 13.71
CA ASP A 116 -0.85 12.76 13.96
C ASP A 116 0.46 12.46 13.21
N VAL A 117 0.78 13.27 12.22
CA VAL A 117 2.01 13.12 11.41
C VAL A 117 3.22 13.77 12.10
N ILE A 118 4.42 13.24 11.84
CA ILE A 118 5.70 13.83 12.28
C ILE A 118 6.25 14.73 11.18
N THR A 119 6.04 16.04 11.33
CA THR A 119 6.35 17.02 10.29
C THR A 119 7.83 17.44 10.28
N SER A 120 8.48 17.50 11.44
CA SER A 120 9.87 17.98 11.53
C SER A 120 10.91 16.89 11.82
N ASN A 121 12.13 17.13 11.32
CA ASN A 121 13.29 16.30 11.64
C ASN A 121 13.71 16.43 13.11
N ASP A 122 13.51 17.60 13.73
CA ASP A 122 13.80 17.83 15.16
C ASP A 122 12.94 16.94 16.05
N THR A 123 11.63 16.91 15.80
CA THR A 123 10.67 16.05 16.51
C THR A 123 11.03 14.58 16.31
N ARG A 124 11.35 14.18 15.07
CA ARG A 124 11.78 12.81 14.76
C ARG A 124 13.05 12.42 15.51
N HIS A 125 14.05 13.29 15.56
CA HIS A 125 15.27 13.06 16.32
C HIS A 125 14.99 12.98 17.83
N ALA A 126 14.09 13.82 18.36
CA ALA A 126 13.67 13.74 19.76
C ALA A 126 13.01 12.39 20.10
N PHE A 127 12.16 11.86 19.21
CA PHE A 127 11.61 10.51 19.39
C PHE A 127 12.69 9.43 19.35
N GLN A 128 13.66 9.50 18.45
CA GLN A 128 14.81 8.56 18.44
C GLN A 128 15.59 8.61 19.77
N GLN A 129 15.81 9.79 20.32
CA GLN A 129 16.46 9.94 21.63
C GLN A 129 15.61 9.35 22.76
N ILE A 130 14.29 9.57 22.76
CA ILE A 130 13.36 8.97 23.72
C ILE A 130 13.41 7.44 23.61
N THR A 131 13.38 6.88 22.40
CA THR A 131 13.51 5.44 22.17
C THR A 131 14.76 4.86 22.81
N ASN A 132 15.92 5.54 22.69
CA ASN A 132 17.15 5.10 23.34
C ASN A 132 17.08 5.15 24.87
N THR A 133 16.48 6.21 25.42
CA THR A 133 16.25 6.34 26.86
C THR A 133 15.35 5.22 27.36
N ILE A 134 14.23 4.96 26.68
CA ILE A 134 13.30 3.87 27.00
C ILE A 134 14.02 2.51 26.95
N LYS A 135 14.75 2.23 25.87
CA LYS A 135 15.52 0.99 25.74
C LYS A 135 16.48 0.81 26.92
N ARG A 136 17.19 1.86 27.34
CA ARG A 136 18.12 1.81 28.49
C ARG A 136 17.39 1.51 29.80
N ILE A 137 16.26 2.17 30.05
CA ILE A 137 15.45 1.95 31.26
C ILE A 137 14.93 0.52 31.30
N LEU A 138 14.33 0.04 30.20
CA LEU A 138 13.81 -1.32 30.10
C LEU A 138 14.93 -2.36 30.25
N LEU A 139 16.12 -2.11 29.70
CA LEU A 139 17.29 -2.98 29.90
C LEU A 139 17.70 -3.04 31.38
N ASN A 140 17.76 -1.89 32.08
CA ASN A 140 18.10 -1.86 33.50
C ASN A 140 17.06 -2.60 34.35
N ILE A 141 15.77 -2.40 34.08
CA ILE A 141 14.67 -3.13 34.73
C ILE A 141 14.77 -4.64 34.46
N SER A 142 15.08 -5.02 33.21
CA SER A 142 15.23 -6.43 32.85
C SER A 142 16.42 -7.11 33.55
N LYS A 143 17.44 -6.33 33.94
CA LYS A 143 18.66 -6.81 34.60
C LYS A 143 18.58 -6.76 36.13
N SER A 144 17.69 -5.95 36.71
CA SER A 144 17.66 -5.75 38.17
C SER A 144 17.26 -7.00 38.95
N ASN A 145 16.45 -7.88 38.37
CA ASN A 145 16.08 -9.16 38.99
C ASN A 145 16.13 -10.29 37.94
N PRO A 146 16.79 -11.43 38.23
CA PRO A 146 16.95 -12.52 37.28
C PRO A 146 15.63 -13.24 36.92
N THR A 147 14.64 -13.27 37.80
CA THR A 147 13.44 -14.11 37.62
C THR A 147 12.20 -13.32 37.22
N THR A 148 11.91 -12.20 37.88
CA THR A 148 10.66 -11.45 37.67
C THR A 148 10.88 -9.95 37.66
N ILE A 149 10.01 -9.21 36.97
CA ILE A 149 9.96 -7.75 37.07
C ILE A 149 9.28 -7.39 38.41
N ASP A 150 9.84 -6.41 39.13
CA ASP A 150 9.23 -5.90 40.37
C ASP A 150 7.81 -5.37 40.08
N PRO A 151 6.77 -5.85 40.78
CA PRO A 151 5.40 -5.37 40.61
C PRO A 151 5.26 -3.84 40.69
N ALA A 152 6.09 -3.16 41.48
CA ALA A 152 6.06 -1.71 41.65
C ALA A 152 6.44 -0.94 40.36
N VAL A 153 7.18 -1.56 39.43
CA VAL A 153 7.60 -0.93 38.17
C VAL A 153 6.79 -1.38 36.95
N LEU A 154 5.86 -2.32 37.11
CA LEU A 154 5.00 -2.77 36.00
C LEU A 154 4.24 -1.62 35.31
N PRO A 155 3.67 -0.62 36.02
CA PRO A 155 3.00 0.50 35.37
C PRO A 155 3.94 1.31 34.45
N LEU A 156 5.18 1.56 34.91
CA LEU A 156 6.21 2.20 34.09
C LEU A 156 6.51 1.37 32.84
N VAL A 157 6.73 0.05 32.99
CA VAL A 157 7.04 -0.82 31.85
C VAL A 157 5.91 -0.79 30.81
N ARG A 158 4.64 -0.87 31.26
CA ARG A 158 3.47 -0.77 30.36
C ARG A 158 3.45 0.55 29.60
N GLU A 159 3.65 1.68 30.27
CA GLU A 159 3.69 3.01 29.64
C GLU A 159 4.85 3.14 28.64
N LEU A 160 6.04 2.68 29.00
CA LEU A 160 7.20 2.73 28.12
C LEU A 160 7.01 1.89 26.85
N LEU A 161 6.41 0.71 26.97
CA LEU A 161 6.07 -0.14 25.82
C LEU A 161 4.96 0.48 24.98
N LEU A 162 3.96 1.13 25.59
CA LEU A 162 2.92 1.86 24.85
C LEU A 162 3.51 3.00 24.01
N ILE A 163 4.45 3.77 24.55
CA ILE A 163 5.17 4.82 23.80
C ILE A 163 5.94 4.22 22.61
N LEU A 164 6.66 3.11 22.82
CA LEU A 164 7.37 2.42 21.75
C LEU A 164 6.41 1.87 20.68
N PHE A 165 5.24 1.36 21.08
CA PHE A 165 4.21 0.94 20.15
C PHE A 165 3.75 2.10 19.27
N TYR A 166 3.50 3.29 19.82
CA TYR A 166 3.12 4.43 18.97
C TYR A 166 4.18 4.76 17.91
N PHE A 167 5.47 4.60 18.24
CA PHE A 167 6.55 4.80 17.28
C PHE A 167 6.58 3.76 16.15
N THR A 168 5.91 2.60 16.30
CA THR A 168 5.78 1.65 15.20
C THR A 168 4.77 2.09 14.13
N LEU A 169 4.03 3.18 14.37
CA LEU A 169 3.05 3.71 13.42
C LEU A 169 3.67 4.66 12.39
N ASP A 170 4.91 5.12 12.60
CA ASP A 170 5.68 5.94 11.64
C ASP A 170 6.76 5.10 10.94
N SER A 171 6.74 5.09 9.61
CA SER A 171 7.64 4.25 8.81
C SER A 171 9.13 4.57 9.02
N LYS A 172 9.50 5.84 9.25
CA LYS A 172 10.89 6.24 9.48
C LYS A 172 11.37 5.81 10.88
N LEU A 173 10.51 5.90 11.89
CA LEU A 173 10.80 5.39 13.23
C LEU A 173 10.88 3.87 13.26
N VAL A 174 10.07 3.15 12.48
CA VAL A 174 10.17 1.69 12.34
C VAL A 174 11.57 1.26 11.87
N ILE A 175 12.12 1.92 10.83
CA ILE A 175 13.49 1.65 10.36
C ILE A 175 14.49 1.82 11.50
N TYR A 176 14.31 2.85 12.33
CA TYR A 176 15.15 3.08 13.49
C TYR A 176 14.98 2.00 14.56
N LEU A 177 13.75 1.61 14.90
CA LEU A 177 13.47 0.55 15.87
C LEU A 177 14.06 -0.80 15.46
N LYS A 178 13.97 -1.16 14.17
CA LYS A 178 14.60 -2.37 13.60
C LYS A 178 16.12 -2.36 13.81
N SER A 179 16.77 -1.19 13.87
CA SER A 179 18.21 -1.08 14.14
C SER A 179 18.59 -1.31 15.61
N LEU A 180 17.64 -1.30 16.54
CA LEU A 180 17.89 -1.23 17.98
C LEU A 180 17.96 -2.57 18.71
N GLN A 181 18.05 -3.73 18.02
CA GLN A 181 18.14 -5.05 18.66
C GLN A 181 17.11 -5.23 19.81
N LEU A 182 15.85 -4.85 19.57
CA LEU A 182 14.82 -4.84 20.60
C LEU A 182 14.21 -6.23 20.86
N ILE A 183 14.40 -7.19 19.95
CA ILE A 183 13.78 -8.52 20.01
C ILE A 183 14.11 -9.24 21.32
N ASP A 184 15.41 -9.35 21.65
CA ASP A 184 15.85 -10.02 22.89
C ASP A 184 15.33 -9.33 24.14
N LEU A 185 15.33 -8.00 24.15
CA LEU A 185 14.79 -7.22 25.26
C LEU A 185 13.30 -7.51 25.47
N MET A 186 12.50 -7.48 24.40
CA MET A 186 11.06 -7.77 24.48
C MET A 186 10.81 -9.20 24.99
N ASN A 187 11.57 -10.17 24.49
CA ASN A 187 11.48 -11.56 24.95
C ASN A 187 11.79 -11.71 26.44
N VAL A 188 12.82 -11.01 26.94
CA VAL A 188 13.15 -11.00 28.37
C VAL A 188 12.00 -10.39 29.18
N LEU A 189 11.45 -9.26 28.73
CA LEU A 189 10.33 -8.61 29.41
C LEU A 189 9.09 -9.50 29.48
N ILE A 190 8.70 -10.12 28.36
CA ILE A 190 7.55 -11.04 28.27
C ILE A 190 7.71 -12.22 29.25
N ARG A 191 8.91 -12.82 29.32
CA ARG A 191 9.17 -13.95 30.23
C ARG A 191 9.11 -13.55 31.70
N LYS A 192 9.60 -12.36 32.04
CA LYS A 192 9.71 -11.89 33.43
C LYS A 192 8.48 -11.15 33.94
N SER A 193 7.51 -10.82 33.09
CA SER A 193 6.34 -10.03 33.46
C SER A 193 5.20 -10.83 34.11
N ASN A 194 5.41 -12.09 34.50
CA ASN A 194 4.40 -12.92 35.18
C ASN A 194 3.03 -12.96 34.47
N ASN A 195 3.02 -13.06 33.13
CA ASN A 195 1.81 -13.03 32.30
C ASN A 195 0.98 -11.73 32.43
N ASP A 196 1.65 -10.59 32.63
CA ASP A 196 1.01 -9.29 32.50
C ASP A 196 0.47 -9.08 31.08
N ASP A 197 -0.86 -9.18 30.95
CA ASP A 197 -1.63 -9.04 29.71
C ASP A 197 -1.18 -7.80 28.90
N GLU A 198 -1.03 -6.64 29.55
CA GLU A 198 -0.74 -5.37 28.86
C GLU A 198 0.71 -5.33 28.35
N ILE A 199 1.67 -5.80 29.15
CA ILE A 199 3.07 -5.92 28.69
C ILE A 199 3.16 -6.86 27.50
N HIS A 200 2.48 -8.01 27.55
CA HIS A 200 2.49 -8.98 26.46
C HIS A 200 1.89 -8.39 25.19
N LEU A 201 0.75 -7.71 25.28
CA LEU A 201 0.12 -7.07 24.14
C LEU A 201 1.04 -6.02 23.50
N GLN A 202 1.57 -5.08 24.29
CA GLN A 202 2.40 -4.01 23.73
C GLN A 202 3.72 -4.54 23.18
N ALA A 203 4.36 -5.49 23.87
CA ALA A 203 5.58 -6.13 23.37
C ALA A 203 5.33 -6.86 22.04
N TYR A 204 4.24 -7.63 21.92
CA TYR A 204 3.93 -8.32 20.67
C TYR A 204 3.51 -7.37 19.54
N ARG A 205 2.86 -6.24 19.84
CA ARG A 205 2.59 -5.19 18.84
C ARG A 205 3.87 -4.54 18.32
N ILE A 206 4.87 -4.35 19.17
CA ILE A 206 6.18 -3.85 18.73
C ILE A 206 6.89 -4.92 17.88
N LEU A 207 6.95 -6.15 18.40
CA LEU A 207 7.55 -7.30 17.74
C LEU A 207 6.94 -7.57 16.36
N ALA A 208 5.62 -7.40 16.19
CA ALA A 208 4.92 -7.53 14.92
C ALA A 208 5.54 -6.74 13.77
N VAL A 209 6.09 -5.56 14.09
CA VAL A 209 6.61 -4.63 13.08
C VAL A 209 8.13 -4.81 12.88
N ILE A 210 8.85 -5.38 13.86
CA ILE A 210 10.31 -5.50 13.84
C ILE A 210 10.83 -6.92 13.57
N MET A 211 10.02 -7.95 13.81
CA MET A 211 10.41 -9.34 13.61
C MET A 211 10.31 -9.77 12.15
N THR A 212 11.21 -10.68 11.77
CA THR A 212 11.15 -11.46 10.52
C THR A 212 10.47 -12.81 10.76
N GLU A 213 10.14 -13.51 9.67
CA GLU A 213 9.63 -14.88 9.73
C GLU A 213 10.60 -15.82 10.48
N ALA A 214 11.91 -15.63 10.28
CA ALA A 214 12.94 -16.41 10.94
C ALA A 214 12.96 -16.17 12.45
N ASP A 215 12.76 -14.93 12.89
CA ASP A 215 12.71 -14.59 14.31
C ASP A 215 11.50 -15.27 14.99
N ILE A 216 10.32 -15.29 14.35
CA ILE A 216 9.12 -15.94 14.89
C ILE A 216 9.36 -17.44 15.05
N LYS A 217 9.91 -18.06 14.00
CA LYS A 217 10.29 -19.48 13.99
C LYS A 217 11.30 -19.81 15.08
N GLN A 218 12.34 -19.00 15.24
CA GLN A 218 13.39 -19.25 16.24
C GLN A 218 12.86 -19.14 17.66
N LEU A 219 11.97 -18.17 17.92
CA LEU A 219 11.44 -17.92 19.25
C LEU A 219 10.31 -18.87 19.65
N GLN A 220 9.68 -19.56 18.68
CA GLN A 220 8.57 -20.49 18.93
C GLN A 220 7.41 -19.83 19.71
N ILE A 221 7.12 -18.57 19.38
CA ILE A 221 6.14 -17.73 20.08
C ILE A 221 4.83 -17.52 19.31
N SER A 222 4.68 -18.08 18.10
CA SER A 222 3.49 -17.88 17.25
C SER A 222 2.19 -18.17 17.99
N ASN A 223 2.10 -19.32 18.66
CA ASN A 223 0.93 -19.72 19.46
C ASN A 223 0.62 -18.74 20.59
N ARG A 224 1.64 -18.20 21.27
CA ARG A 224 1.44 -17.24 22.37
C ARG A 224 0.98 -15.88 21.85
N ILE A 225 1.55 -15.42 20.74
CA ILE A 225 1.14 -14.18 20.07
C ILE A 225 -0.35 -14.25 19.73
N THR A 226 -0.79 -15.32 19.06
CA THR A 226 -2.18 -15.46 18.65
C THR A 226 -3.13 -15.54 19.84
N ILE A 227 -2.80 -16.31 20.90
CA ILE A 227 -3.60 -16.37 22.14
C ILE A 227 -3.81 -14.97 22.73
N VAL A 228 -2.74 -14.17 22.85
CA VAL A 228 -2.82 -12.82 23.40
C VAL A 228 -3.72 -11.94 22.53
N PHE A 229 -3.50 -11.90 21.22
CA PHE A 229 -4.32 -11.08 20.32
C PHE A 229 -5.78 -11.51 20.29
N ILE A 230 -6.08 -12.81 20.21
CA ILE A 230 -7.44 -13.36 20.25
C ILE A 230 -8.14 -12.95 21.56
N THR A 231 -7.45 -13.13 22.69
CA THR A 231 -8.01 -12.78 24.01
C THR A 231 -8.34 -11.29 24.10
N PHE A 232 -7.41 -10.43 23.66
CA PHE A 232 -7.62 -8.98 23.70
C PHE A 232 -8.69 -8.49 22.73
N ILE A 233 -8.71 -9.01 21.51
CA ILE A 233 -9.73 -8.65 20.51
C ILE A 233 -11.10 -9.11 20.97
N LYS A 234 -11.22 -10.32 21.54
CA LYS A 234 -12.47 -10.80 22.14
C LYS A 234 -12.97 -9.88 23.25
N LYS A 235 -12.11 -9.57 24.23
CA LYS A 235 -12.44 -8.61 25.32
C LYS A 235 -12.87 -7.24 24.75
N ALA A 236 -12.23 -6.77 23.67
CA ALA A 236 -12.53 -5.49 23.06
C ALA A 236 -13.85 -5.49 22.28
N ILE A 237 -14.17 -6.58 21.60
CA ILE A 237 -15.46 -6.79 20.92
C ILE A 237 -16.59 -6.80 21.96
N ASP A 238 -16.41 -7.52 23.07
CA ASP A 238 -17.45 -7.69 24.08
C ASP A 238 -17.57 -6.46 25.04
N GLY A 239 -16.61 -5.53 25.02
CA GLY A 239 -16.43 -4.48 26.05
C GLY A 239 -17.05 -3.09 25.79
N GLY A 240 -17.62 -2.82 24.61
CA GLY A 240 -18.31 -1.54 24.29
C GLY A 240 -17.42 -0.36 23.87
N VAL A 241 -17.96 0.87 23.91
CA VAL A 241 -17.42 2.08 23.21
C VAL A 241 -15.95 2.44 23.50
N PRO A 242 -15.42 2.40 24.75
CA PRO A 242 -14.00 2.70 25.02
C PRO A 242 -13.02 1.75 24.31
N TYR A 243 -13.50 0.57 23.90
CA TYR A 243 -12.68 -0.45 23.26
C TYR A 243 -12.55 -0.28 21.75
N VAL A 244 -13.29 0.62 21.09
CA VAL A 244 -13.21 0.79 19.63
C VAL A 244 -11.80 1.18 19.18
N ALA A 245 -11.15 2.14 19.85
CA ALA A 245 -9.78 2.53 19.53
C ALA A 245 -8.78 1.41 19.82
N ARG A 246 -8.99 0.68 20.93
CA ARG A 246 -8.14 -0.47 21.29
C ARG A 246 -8.29 -1.63 20.32
N LEU A 247 -9.51 -1.92 19.89
CA LEU A 247 -9.87 -2.93 18.89
C LEU A 247 -9.19 -2.59 17.56
N HIS A 248 -9.33 -1.34 17.10
CA HIS A 248 -8.69 -0.87 15.87
C HIS A 248 -7.17 -1.10 15.90
N ASN A 249 -6.50 -0.67 16.97
CA ASN A 249 -5.05 -0.82 17.12
C ASN A 249 -4.62 -2.30 17.21
N SER A 250 -5.44 -3.15 17.85
CA SER A 250 -5.20 -4.60 17.89
C SER A 250 -5.34 -5.24 16.51
N LEU A 251 -6.42 -4.95 15.77
CA LEU A 251 -6.64 -5.46 14.42
C LEU A 251 -5.54 -4.98 13.47
N ARG A 252 -5.16 -3.70 13.53
CA ARG A 252 -4.07 -3.15 12.73
C ARG A 252 -2.75 -3.88 12.97
N SER A 253 -2.41 -4.11 14.24
CA SER A 253 -1.16 -4.82 14.59
C SER A 253 -1.21 -6.29 14.18
N LEU A 254 -2.38 -6.93 14.34
CA LEU A 254 -2.56 -8.31 13.92
C LEU A 254 -2.50 -8.46 12.40
N LYS A 255 -3.03 -7.50 11.63
CA LYS A 255 -2.87 -7.45 10.17
C LYS A 255 -1.41 -7.52 9.77
N VAL A 256 -0.54 -6.73 10.41
CA VAL A 256 0.91 -6.79 10.15
C VAL A 256 1.45 -8.18 10.48
N LEU A 257 1.05 -8.78 11.60
CA LEU A 257 1.47 -10.14 11.96
C LEU A 257 1.00 -11.21 10.97
N THR A 258 -0.16 -11.00 10.31
CA THR A 258 -0.65 -11.93 9.27
C THR A 258 0.17 -11.90 7.99
N GLN A 259 1.27 -11.14 7.90
CA GLN A 259 2.28 -11.37 6.85
C GLN A 259 3.12 -12.64 7.10
N HIS A 260 3.00 -13.26 8.28
CA HIS A 260 3.78 -14.42 8.71
C HIS A 260 2.94 -15.70 8.70
N ASP A 261 3.44 -16.74 8.03
CA ASP A 261 2.67 -17.95 7.78
C ASP A 261 2.34 -18.71 9.07
N GLN A 262 3.29 -18.80 10.01
CA GLN A 262 3.04 -19.43 11.31
C GLN A 262 1.94 -18.73 12.14
N ILE A 263 1.79 -17.42 11.98
CA ILE A 263 0.73 -16.68 12.65
C ILE A 263 -0.62 -17.00 11.99
N ARG A 264 -0.67 -17.07 10.66
CA ARG A 264 -1.90 -17.45 9.92
C ARG A 264 -2.38 -18.83 10.35
N GLU A 265 -1.48 -19.81 10.38
CA GLU A 265 -1.77 -21.18 10.80
C GLU A 265 -2.33 -21.25 12.23
N GLU A 266 -1.68 -20.58 13.18
CA GLU A 266 -2.12 -20.57 14.57
C GLU A 266 -3.43 -19.79 14.76
N LEU A 267 -3.70 -18.74 13.98
CA LEU A 267 -5.00 -18.04 14.00
C LEU A 267 -6.14 -18.94 13.50
N ILE A 268 -5.90 -19.75 12.46
CA ILE A 268 -6.89 -20.68 11.94
C ILE A 268 -7.14 -21.80 12.96
N LYS A 269 -6.08 -22.43 13.47
CA LYS A 269 -6.12 -23.51 14.45
C LYS A 269 -6.81 -23.14 15.76
N GLN A 270 -6.66 -21.89 16.21
CA GLN A 270 -7.27 -21.38 17.44
C GLN A 270 -8.65 -20.75 17.21
N GLU A 271 -9.24 -20.93 16.03
CA GLU A 271 -10.54 -20.35 15.65
C GLU A 271 -10.61 -18.81 15.78
N GLY A 272 -9.46 -18.13 15.73
CA GLY A 272 -9.37 -16.67 15.84
C GLY A 272 -10.10 -15.94 14.71
N HIS A 273 -10.23 -16.59 13.55
CA HIS A 273 -10.97 -16.08 12.39
C HIS A 273 -12.45 -15.77 12.69
N SER A 274 -13.06 -16.45 13.65
CA SER A 274 -14.44 -16.19 14.09
C SER A 274 -14.63 -14.75 14.59
N LEU A 275 -13.61 -14.17 15.24
CA LEU A 275 -13.63 -12.79 15.73
C LEU A 275 -13.61 -11.78 14.57
N PHE A 276 -12.88 -12.07 13.50
CA PHE A 276 -12.81 -11.20 12.32
C PHE A 276 -14.10 -11.26 11.51
N LEU A 277 -14.73 -12.44 11.44
CA LEU A 277 -16.08 -12.59 10.89
C LEU A 277 -17.10 -11.75 11.66
N ARG A 278 -17.09 -11.78 13.00
CA ARG A 278 -17.92 -10.90 13.83
C ARG A 278 -17.66 -9.42 13.52
N CYS A 279 -16.39 -9.02 13.47
CA CYS A 279 -16.02 -7.64 13.13
C CYS A 279 -16.53 -7.21 11.75
N ALA A 280 -16.49 -8.08 10.75
CA ALA A 280 -16.97 -7.78 9.41
C ALA A 280 -18.51 -7.68 9.35
N LEU A 281 -19.19 -8.68 9.94
CA LEU A 281 -20.63 -8.89 9.78
C LEU A 281 -21.49 -8.00 10.68
N GLU A 282 -21.09 -7.76 11.93
CA GLU A 282 -21.93 -7.01 12.89
C GLU A 282 -21.94 -5.51 12.58
N ASP A 283 -23.13 -4.89 12.53
CA ASP A 283 -23.31 -3.50 12.11
C ASP A 283 -22.78 -2.45 13.09
N GLN A 284 -22.64 -2.83 14.37
CA GLN A 284 -22.12 -1.95 15.42
C GLN A 284 -20.64 -1.54 15.20
N PHE A 285 -19.90 -2.27 14.37
CA PHE A 285 -18.49 -2.01 14.16
C PHE A 285 -18.23 -0.93 13.12
N ASN A 286 -17.28 -0.05 13.43
CA ASN A 286 -16.91 1.03 12.54
C ASN A 286 -16.37 0.48 11.20
N PRO A 287 -16.90 0.94 10.04
CA PRO A 287 -16.51 0.44 8.73
C PRO A 287 -14.99 0.48 8.46
N LEU A 288 -14.31 1.57 8.76
CA LEU A 288 -12.89 1.75 8.45
C LEU A 288 -11.97 1.30 9.60
N LYS A 289 -12.41 1.42 10.85
CA LYS A 289 -11.59 1.12 12.02
C LYS A 289 -11.69 -0.34 12.49
N ALA A 290 -12.73 -1.06 12.13
CA ALA A 290 -12.92 -2.45 12.53
C ALA A 290 -13.22 -3.37 11.35
N LYS A 291 -14.20 -3.04 10.50
CA LYS A 291 -14.61 -3.93 9.39
C LYS A 291 -13.49 -4.09 8.35
N LEU A 292 -12.90 -2.99 7.89
CA LEU A 292 -11.82 -3.01 6.90
C LEU A 292 -10.60 -3.83 7.36
N PRO A 293 -9.97 -3.56 8.52
CA PRO A 293 -8.86 -4.40 9.01
C PRO A 293 -9.24 -5.88 9.19
N ALA A 294 -10.47 -6.17 9.61
CA ALA A 294 -10.93 -7.55 9.74
C ALA A 294 -11.02 -8.25 8.38
N LEU A 295 -11.55 -7.58 7.35
CA LEU A 295 -11.58 -8.11 5.98
C LEU A 295 -10.18 -8.27 5.38
N GLU A 296 -9.25 -7.36 5.66
CA GLU A 296 -7.85 -7.49 5.25
C GLU A 296 -7.18 -8.72 5.89
N ILE A 297 -7.42 -8.95 7.20
CA ILE A 297 -6.94 -10.15 7.90
C ILE A 297 -7.56 -11.41 7.28
N LEU A 298 -8.88 -11.42 7.02
CA LEU A 298 -9.54 -12.55 6.38
C LEU A 298 -8.95 -12.84 4.99
N LEU A 299 -8.66 -11.81 4.19
CA LEU A 299 -8.00 -11.98 2.89
C LEU A 299 -6.60 -12.60 3.05
N ALA A 300 -5.82 -12.17 4.03
CA ALA A 300 -4.51 -12.77 4.32
C ALA A 300 -4.60 -14.24 4.76
N LEU A 301 -5.69 -14.65 5.44
CA LEU A 301 -5.89 -16.04 5.86
C LEU A 301 -6.34 -16.95 4.70
N VAL A 302 -7.01 -16.42 3.68
CA VAL A 302 -7.53 -17.19 2.52
C VAL A 302 -6.43 -17.80 1.66
N PHE A 303 -5.16 -17.41 1.83
CA PHE A 303 -4.04 -18.12 1.20
C PHE A 303 -3.90 -19.57 1.70
N HIS A 304 -4.47 -19.91 2.85
CA HIS A 304 -4.60 -21.30 3.31
C HIS A 304 -5.80 -21.99 2.65
N LYS A 305 -5.55 -23.01 1.82
CA LYS A 305 -6.57 -23.66 0.96
C LYS A 305 -7.79 -24.19 1.73
N GLU A 306 -7.57 -24.82 2.88
CA GLU A 306 -8.67 -25.33 3.71
C GLU A 306 -9.54 -24.19 4.26
N PHE A 307 -8.90 -23.09 4.68
CA PHE A 307 -9.62 -21.93 5.21
C PHE A 307 -10.37 -21.18 4.12
N ALA A 308 -9.79 -21.06 2.92
CA ALA A 308 -10.48 -20.52 1.75
C ALA A 308 -11.79 -21.28 1.46
N THR A 309 -11.78 -22.60 1.61
CA THR A 309 -12.96 -23.45 1.40
C THR A 309 -14.01 -23.22 2.49
N ILE A 310 -13.59 -23.14 3.76
CA ILE A 310 -14.47 -22.81 4.89
C ILE A 310 -15.15 -21.45 4.68
N LEU A 311 -14.36 -20.42 4.28
CA LEU A 311 -14.86 -19.07 4.10
C LEU A 311 -15.79 -18.95 2.88
N LYS A 312 -15.45 -19.63 1.77
CA LYS A 312 -16.30 -19.69 0.56
C LYS A 312 -17.67 -20.32 0.84
N ASN A 313 -17.73 -21.33 1.71
CA ASN A 313 -18.96 -22.02 2.06
C ASN A 313 -19.79 -21.29 3.14
N ASN A 314 -19.34 -20.12 3.61
CA ASN A 314 -20.09 -19.31 4.55
C ASN A 314 -21.01 -18.33 3.79
N ASP A 315 -22.26 -18.75 3.54
CA ASP A 315 -23.24 -17.97 2.77
C ASP A 315 -23.49 -16.57 3.36
N THR A 316 -23.53 -16.45 4.69
CA THR A 316 -23.72 -15.16 5.36
C THR A 316 -22.58 -14.20 5.03
N PHE A 317 -21.34 -14.66 5.11
CA PHE A 317 -20.17 -13.89 4.75
C PHE A 317 -20.11 -13.54 3.27
N MET A 318 -20.34 -14.54 2.39
CA MET A 318 -20.31 -14.33 0.94
C MET A 318 -21.37 -13.32 0.49
N ASN A 319 -22.59 -13.39 1.03
CA ASN A 319 -23.62 -12.40 0.76
C ASN A 319 -23.25 -11.01 1.27
N HIS A 320 -22.62 -10.91 2.44
CA HIS A 320 -22.16 -9.64 2.98
C HIS A 320 -21.08 -8.99 2.10
N ILE A 321 -20.04 -9.72 1.67
CA ILE A 321 -19.01 -9.12 0.80
C ILE A 321 -19.56 -8.74 -0.58
N ARG A 322 -20.58 -9.45 -1.10
CA ARG A 322 -21.28 -9.06 -2.33
C ARG A 322 -22.07 -7.75 -2.18
N THR A 323 -22.59 -7.43 -1.01
CA THR A 323 -23.20 -6.10 -0.82
C THR A 323 -22.14 -5.01 -0.71
N LEU A 324 -20.98 -5.32 -0.13
CA LEU A 324 -19.85 -4.38 -0.01
C LEU A 324 -19.21 -4.02 -1.36
N THR A 325 -19.34 -4.83 -2.41
CA THR A 325 -18.84 -4.45 -3.76
C THR A 325 -19.54 -3.24 -4.36
N SER A 326 -20.68 -2.83 -3.81
CA SER A 326 -21.42 -1.62 -4.18
C SER A 326 -21.30 -0.52 -3.12
N SER A 327 -20.37 -0.65 -2.17
CA SER A 327 -20.14 0.32 -1.11
C SER A 327 -19.59 1.64 -1.67
N LEU A 328 -20.05 2.76 -1.09
CA LEU A 328 -19.46 4.09 -1.34
C LEU A 328 -18.06 4.24 -0.73
N GLN A 329 -17.70 3.37 0.23
CA GLN A 329 -16.35 3.33 0.80
C GLN A 329 -15.43 2.50 -0.07
N GLN A 330 -14.56 3.17 -0.80
CA GLN A 330 -13.68 2.57 -1.80
C GLN A 330 -12.76 1.48 -1.23
N ASP A 331 -12.23 1.65 -0.01
CA ASP A 331 -11.37 0.64 0.61
C ASP A 331 -12.14 -0.66 0.94
N LEU A 332 -13.40 -0.53 1.39
CA LEU A 332 -14.27 -1.68 1.65
C LEU A 332 -14.70 -2.36 0.35
N GLN A 333 -15.03 -1.57 -0.67
CA GLN A 333 -15.35 -2.10 -1.99
C GLN A 333 -14.15 -2.90 -2.54
N LEU A 334 -12.95 -2.31 -2.49
CA LEU A 334 -11.72 -2.94 -2.95
C LEU A 334 -11.45 -4.29 -2.28
N ILE A 335 -11.47 -4.33 -0.95
CA ILE A 335 -11.17 -5.58 -0.22
C ILE A 335 -12.26 -6.64 -0.44
N ALA A 336 -13.53 -6.23 -0.55
CA ALA A 336 -14.63 -7.13 -0.83
C ALA A 336 -14.53 -7.74 -2.23
N THR A 337 -14.23 -6.93 -3.24
CA THR A 337 -14.02 -7.44 -4.61
C THR A 337 -12.80 -8.37 -4.67
N ALA A 338 -11.75 -8.08 -3.90
CA ALA A 338 -10.57 -8.95 -3.81
C ALA A 338 -10.91 -10.32 -3.22
N LEU A 339 -11.66 -10.34 -2.12
CA LEU A 339 -12.13 -11.57 -1.47
C LEU A 339 -12.98 -12.42 -2.42
N ILE A 340 -13.93 -11.80 -3.12
CA ILE A 340 -14.76 -12.50 -4.12
C ILE A 340 -13.89 -13.08 -5.23
N TRP A 341 -12.98 -12.28 -5.77
CA TRP A 341 -12.09 -12.75 -6.83
C TRP A 341 -11.23 -13.92 -6.34
N LYS A 342 -10.66 -13.83 -5.13
CA LYS A 342 -9.82 -14.88 -4.55
C LYS A 342 -10.57 -16.18 -4.27
N LEU A 343 -11.81 -16.10 -3.78
CA LEU A 343 -12.60 -17.27 -3.37
C LEU A 343 -13.35 -17.94 -4.53
N GLU A 344 -13.83 -17.15 -5.50
CA GLU A 344 -14.68 -17.62 -6.60
C GLU A 344 -13.94 -17.67 -7.93
N LYS A 345 -13.29 -16.58 -8.33
CA LYS A 345 -12.80 -16.39 -9.71
C LYS A 345 -11.41 -16.94 -9.96
N GLU A 346 -10.46 -16.76 -9.04
CA GLU A 346 -9.07 -17.22 -9.20
C GLU A 346 -9.00 -18.72 -9.58
N PRO A 347 -9.72 -19.64 -8.90
CA PRO A 347 -9.72 -21.05 -9.28
C PRO A 347 -10.22 -21.30 -10.71
N GLU A 348 -11.26 -20.58 -11.13
CA GLU A 348 -11.83 -20.71 -12.48
C GLU A 348 -10.87 -20.19 -13.55
N THR A 349 -10.20 -19.06 -13.29
CA THR A 349 -9.27 -18.45 -14.23
C THR A 349 -8.04 -19.33 -14.42
N ILE A 350 -7.44 -19.86 -13.34
CA ILE A 350 -6.28 -20.76 -13.44
C ILE A 350 -6.61 -21.98 -14.31
N ILE A 351 -7.79 -22.58 -14.15
CA ILE A 351 -8.21 -23.73 -14.97
C ILE A 351 -8.23 -23.34 -16.45
N LYS A 352 -8.77 -22.17 -16.80
CA LYS A 352 -8.80 -21.66 -18.18
C LYS A 352 -7.39 -21.42 -18.71
N THR A 353 -6.52 -20.77 -17.94
CA THR A 353 -5.14 -20.46 -18.34
C THR A 353 -4.34 -21.73 -18.59
N VAL A 354 -4.44 -22.73 -17.70
CA VAL A 354 -3.75 -24.02 -17.85
C VAL A 354 -4.27 -24.80 -19.05
N GLN A 355 -5.58 -24.80 -19.30
CA GLN A 355 -6.17 -25.45 -20.47
C GLN A 355 -5.71 -24.80 -21.79
N GLN A 356 -5.60 -23.47 -21.84
CA GLN A 356 -5.11 -22.75 -23.01
C GLN A 356 -3.62 -23.06 -23.29
N GLN A 357 -2.78 -23.07 -22.25
CA GLN A 357 -1.36 -23.42 -22.37
C GLN A 357 -1.15 -24.88 -22.83
N GLN A 358 -2.01 -25.81 -22.39
CA GLN A 358 -1.94 -27.21 -22.83
C GLN A 358 -2.42 -27.43 -24.27
N GLN A 359 -3.36 -26.63 -24.77
CA GLN A 359 -3.83 -26.71 -26.16
C GLN A 359 -2.80 -26.16 -27.16
N GLN A 360 -1.92 -25.25 -26.74
CA GLN A 360 -0.82 -24.74 -27.57
C GLN A 360 0.36 -25.72 -27.74
N GLN A 361 0.34 -26.90 -27.10
CA GLN A 361 1.39 -27.93 -27.21
C GLN A 361 1.03 -29.10 -28.16
N GLN A 362 -0.06 -29.02 -28.94
CA GLN A 362 -0.30 -29.97 -30.03
C GLN A 362 0.11 -29.38 -31.40
N PRO A 363 0.88 -30.11 -32.23
CA PRO A 363 1.25 -29.64 -33.55
C PRO A 363 0.09 -29.87 -34.52
N SER A 364 -0.86 -28.92 -34.58
CA SER A 364 -1.77 -28.82 -35.73
C SER A 364 -1.14 -27.90 -36.78
N SER A 365 -0.84 -28.51 -37.92
CA SER A 365 -0.29 -27.89 -39.11
C SER A 365 -1.09 -26.65 -39.55
N ILE A 366 -0.37 -25.56 -39.86
CA ILE A 366 -0.82 -24.32 -40.52
C ILE A 366 -1.32 -23.17 -39.61
N SER A 367 -0.89 -23.07 -38.35
CA SER A 367 -1.07 -21.84 -37.54
C SER A 367 0.21 -21.29 -36.90
N SER A 368 1.37 -21.55 -37.49
CA SER A 368 2.69 -21.21 -36.94
C SER A 368 3.17 -19.77 -37.20
N LEU A 369 2.29 -18.84 -37.58
CA LEU A 369 2.65 -17.42 -37.82
C LEU A 369 1.97 -16.40 -36.89
N MET A 370 1.14 -16.84 -35.94
CA MET A 370 0.65 -15.95 -34.87
C MET A 370 1.31 -16.36 -33.56
N ILE A 371 2.53 -15.86 -33.33
CA ILE A 371 3.03 -15.74 -31.95
C ILE A 371 2.00 -14.86 -31.24
N ASP A 372 1.29 -15.40 -30.24
CA ASP A 372 0.38 -14.63 -29.40
C ASP A 372 1.15 -13.45 -28.80
N LYS A 373 1.07 -12.29 -29.45
CA LYS A 373 1.80 -11.10 -29.04
C LYS A 373 1.24 -10.67 -27.70
N LYS A 374 2.06 -10.76 -26.65
CA LYS A 374 1.72 -10.24 -25.33
C LYS A 374 1.25 -8.79 -25.46
N GLN A 375 0.10 -8.49 -24.84
CA GLN A 375 -0.48 -7.14 -24.89
C GLN A 375 0.42 -6.12 -24.18
N TYR A 376 1.12 -6.55 -23.14
CA TYR A 376 2.03 -5.73 -22.36
C TYR A 376 3.42 -6.35 -22.37
N ASP A 377 4.44 -5.52 -22.51
CA ASP A 377 5.82 -5.94 -22.23
C ASP A 377 5.97 -6.18 -20.72
N ILE A 378 5.40 -5.30 -19.90
CA ILE A 378 5.64 -5.30 -18.45
C ILE A 378 4.36 -5.03 -17.66
N MET A 379 4.14 -5.78 -16.59
CA MET A 379 3.21 -5.44 -15.50
C MET A 379 3.99 -5.05 -14.25
N ILE A 380 3.65 -3.92 -13.62
CA ILE A 380 4.27 -3.47 -12.35
C ILE A 380 3.33 -3.71 -11.18
N SER A 381 3.70 -4.64 -10.31
CA SER A 381 3.05 -4.88 -9.01
C SER A 381 3.81 -4.14 -7.91
N TYR A 382 3.15 -3.21 -7.23
CA TYR A 382 3.77 -2.37 -6.18
C TYR A 382 2.79 -2.00 -5.06
N SER A 383 3.34 -1.59 -3.92
CA SER A 383 2.55 -1.00 -2.84
C SER A 383 2.41 0.50 -3.06
N HIS A 384 1.26 1.10 -2.73
CA HIS A 384 1.07 2.55 -2.86
C HIS A 384 2.15 3.36 -2.09
N SER A 385 2.76 2.78 -1.04
CA SER A 385 3.86 3.43 -0.32
C SER A 385 5.11 3.67 -1.18
N ASP A 386 5.29 2.88 -2.24
CA ASP A 386 6.44 2.91 -3.16
C ASP A 386 6.12 3.64 -4.48
N LYS A 387 4.97 4.30 -4.57
CA LYS A 387 4.43 4.95 -5.76
C LYS A 387 5.44 5.85 -6.48
N THR A 388 6.14 6.71 -5.74
CA THR A 388 7.08 7.68 -6.35
C THR A 388 8.20 7.00 -7.15
N LEU A 389 8.79 5.94 -6.62
CA LEU A 389 9.86 5.21 -7.32
C LEU A 389 9.30 4.40 -8.48
N CYS A 390 8.16 3.72 -8.28
CA CYS A 390 7.52 2.90 -9.31
C CYS A 390 7.07 3.73 -10.52
N HIS A 391 6.51 4.92 -10.31
CA HIS A 391 6.17 5.82 -11.42
C HIS A 391 7.41 6.35 -12.16
N ARG A 392 8.55 6.53 -11.48
CA ARG A 392 9.80 6.90 -12.15
C ARG A 392 10.32 5.76 -13.03
N ILE A 393 10.17 4.52 -12.58
CA ILE A 393 10.49 3.32 -13.36
C ILE A 393 9.56 3.25 -14.58
N LEU A 394 8.23 3.40 -14.37
CA LEU A 394 7.23 3.45 -15.43
C LEU A 394 7.61 4.45 -16.53
N SER A 395 7.83 5.73 -16.18
CA SER A 395 8.18 6.76 -17.16
C SER A 395 9.47 6.46 -17.93
N SER A 396 10.40 5.73 -17.32
CA SER A 396 11.64 5.34 -18.01
C SER A 396 11.37 4.20 -18.99
N LEU A 397 10.59 3.18 -18.59
CA LEU A 397 10.17 2.07 -19.47
C LEU A 397 9.34 2.56 -20.66
N GLU A 398 8.41 3.49 -20.44
CA GLU A 398 7.59 4.11 -21.50
C GLU A 398 8.46 4.92 -22.48
N LYS A 399 9.48 5.63 -21.96
CA LYS A 399 10.46 6.35 -22.80
C LYS A 399 11.27 5.39 -23.67
N ASP A 400 11.52 4.18 -23.18
CA ASP A 400 12.14 3.09 -23.92
C ASP A 400 11.13 2.31 -24.79
N GLN A 401 9.94 2.87 -25.00
CA GLN A 401 8.87 2.35 -25.88
C GLN A 401 8.30 0.98 -25.46
N LEU A 402 8.43 0.63 -24.18
CA LEU A 402 7.82 -0.57 -23.62
C LEU A 402 6.38 -0.27 -23.19
N CYS A 403 5.46 -1.16 -23.55
CA CYS A 403 4.07 -1.14 -23.13
C CYS A 403 3.96 -1.67 -21.70
N VAL A 404 3.64 -0.77 -20.76
CA VAL A 404 3.61 -1.10 -19.33
C VAL A 404 2.19 -0.99 -18.78
N TRP A 405 1.76 -2.04 -18.08
CA TRP A 405 0.58 -1.98 -17.22
C TRP A 405 1.02 -1.74 -15.77
N ILE A 406 0.36 -0.82 -15.09
CA ILE A 406 0.60 -0.55 -13.67
C ILE A 406 -0.72 -0.50 -12.91
N ASP A 407 -0.78 -1.15 -11.75
CA ASP A 407 -1.99 -1.15 -10.94
C ASP A 407 -2.31 0.28 -10.44
N SER A 408 -3.43 0.83 -10.90
CA SER A 408 -4.06 2.02 -10.32
C SER A 408 -5.45 1.63 -9.79
N ARG A 409 -5.46 0.90 -8.68
CA ARG A 409 -6.64 0.34 -7.99
C ARG A 409 -7.89 1.21 -8.09
N LEU A 410 -8.97 0.65 -8.65
CA LEU A 410 -10.40 1.02 -8.74
C LEU A 410 -10.80 2.49 -9.00
N MET A 411 -10.06 3.50 -8.55
CA MET A 411 -10.30 4.93 -8.74
C MET A 411 -10.35 5.34 -10.22
N HIS A 412 -9.74 4.54 -11.10
CA HIS A 412 -9.68 4.77 -12.53
C HIS A 412 -10.26 3.59 -13.35
N GLY A 413 -11.06 2.72 -12.72
CA GLY A 413 -11.84 1.69 -13.43
C GLY A 413 -11.17 0.32 -13.65
N ALA A 414 -9.94 0.09 -13.18
CA ALA A 414 -9.29 -1.22 -13.27
C ALA A 414 -9.85 -2.21 -12.23
N THR A 415 -10.42 -3.33 -12.71
CA THR A 415 -10.96 -4.43 -11.87
C THR A 415 -9.91 -5.51 -11.61
N PHE A 416 -10.14 -6.41 -10.64
CA PHE A 416 -9.28 -7.60 -10.46
C PHE A 416 -9.26 -8.52 -11.68
N ASP A 417 -10.32 -8.50 -12.50
CA ASP A 417 -10.32 -9.22 -13.79
C ASP A 417 -9.37 -8.54 -14.80
N ALA A 418 -9.28 -7.21 -14.80
CA ALA A 418 -8.31 -6.47 -15.61
C ALA A 418 -6.87 -6.71 -15.13
N MET A 419 -6.64 -6.73 -13.82
CA MET A 419 -5.36 -7.11 -13.22
C MET A 419 -4.95 -8.53 -13.64
N ALA A 420 -5.86 -9.51 -13.55
CA ALA A 420 -5.58 -10.89 -13.95
C ALA A 420 -5.22 -10.98 -15.44
N LYS A 421 -5.99 -10.32 -16.32
CA LYS A 421 -5.67 -10.23 -17.75
C LYS A 421 -4.33 -9.56 -18.02
N ALA A 422 -3.98 -8.50 -17.29
CA ALA A 422 -2.70 -7.82 -17.45
C ALA A 422 -1.53 -8.74 -17.09
N ILE A 423 -1.65 -9.52 -16.00
CA ILE A 423 -0.64 -10.51 -15.59
C ILE A 423 -0.50 -11.62 -16.65
N GLU A 424 -1.61 -12.16 -17.15
CA GLU A 424 -1.60 -13.23 -18.18
C GLU A 424 -1.00 -12.76 -19.51
N ASN A 425 -1.23 -11.50 -19.87
CA ASN A 425 -0.81 -10.90 -21.14
C ASN A 425 0.44 -10.03 -21.02
N ALA A 426 1.16 -10.10 -19.91
CA ALA A 426 2.47 -9.48 -19.74
C ALA A 426 3.60 -10.47 -20.10
N GLU A 427 4.67 -9.96 -20.71
CA GLU A 427 5.91 -10.72 -20.88
C GLU A 427 6.67 -10.80 -19.54
N PHE A 428 6.77 -9.67 -18.83
CA PHE A 428 7.43 -9.56 -17.53
C PHE A 428 6.48 -9.05 -16.45
N VAL A 429 6.65 -9.53 -15.22
CA VAL A 429 5.99 -8.99 -14.02
C VAL A 429 7.06 -8.46 -13.07
N LEU A 430 7.07 -7.15 -12.82
CA LEU A 430 7.95 -6.52 -11.83
C LEU A 430 7.31 -6.60 -10.45
N VAL A 431 7.93 -7.33 -9.53
CA VAL A 431 7.51 -7.39 -8.12
C VAL A 431 8.33 -6.38 -7.31
N CYS A 432 7.70 -5.26 -6.96
CA CYS A 432 8.33 -4.14 -6.26
C CYS A 432 8.31 -4.36 -4.74
N MET A 433 9.34 -5.02 -4.23
CA MET A 433 9.47 -5.50 -2.85
C MET A 433 9.78 -4.38 -1.85
N SER A 434 8.97 -4.33 -0.79
CA SER A 434 9.15 -3.50 0.40
C SER A 434 8.42 -4.10 1.61
N ASP A 435 8.64 -3.56 2.81
CA ASP A 435 7.83 -3.92 3.99
C ASP A 435 6.33 -3.68 3.74
N ALA A 436 5.98 -2.57 3.09
CA ALA A 436 4.61 -2.21 2.79
C ALA A 436 3.98 -3.09 1.70
N TYR A 437 4.80 -3.63 0.79
CA TYR A 437 4.36 -4.64 -0.18
C TYR A 437 4.07 -5.97 0.51
N LYS A 438 4.99 -6.45 1.35
CA LYS A 438 4.86 -7.72 2.08
C LYS A 438 3.62 -7.75 3.00
N GLN A 439 3.29 -6.62 3.62
CA GLN A 439 2.17 -6.49 4.55
C GLN A 439 0.81 -6.30 3.86
N ASN A 440 0.77 -6.12 2.54
CA ASN A 440 -0.45 -5.84 1.80
C ASN A 440 -0.99 -7.12 1.15
N PRO A 441 -2.11 -7.70 1.64
CA PRO A 441 -2.63 -8.96 1.10
C PRO A 441 -3.08 -8.86 -0.36
N LEU A 442 -3.36 -7.66 -0.87
CA LEU A 442 -3.65 -7.44 -2.28
C LEU A 442 -2.39 -7.59 -3.15
N CYS A 443 -1.23 -7.12 -2.66
CA CYS A 443 0.05 -7.33 -3.34
C CYS A 443 0.45 -8.80 -3.32
N GLU A 444 0.21 -9.51 -2.20
CA GLU A 444 0.41 -10.95 -2.13
C GLU A 444 -0.48 -11.70 -3.12
N MET A 445 -1.71 -11.22 -3.34
CA MET A 445 -2.64 -11.81 -4.31
C MET A 445 -2.12 -11.65 -5.75
N GLU A 446 -1.69 -10.44 -6.13
CA GLU A 446 -1.08 -10.16 -7.45
C GLU A 446 0.16 -11.04 -7.68
N ALA A 447 1.11 -11.03 -6.75
CA ALA A 447 2.35 -11.79 -6.88
C ALA A 447 2.10 -13.30 -6.93
N SER A 448 1.23 -13.82 -6.05
CA SER A 448 0.87 -15.23 -6.05
C SER A 448 0.18 -15.64 -7.35
N TYR A 449 -0.63 -14.77 -7.93
CA TYR A 449 -1.28 -15.05 -9.21
C TYR A 449 -0.26 -15.10 -10.35
N ALA A 450 0.66 -14.14 -10.42
CA ALA A 450 1.72 -14.12 -11.42
C ALA A 450 2.58 -15.40 -11.38
N VAL A 451 2.89 -15.92 -10.18
CA VAL A 451 3.59 -17.20 -10.02
C VAL A 451 2.77 -18.37 -10.57
N LYS A 452 1.47 -18.42 -10.27
CA LYS A 452 0.58 -19.48 -10.77
C LYS A 452 0.43 -19.45 -12.29
N CYS A 453 0.46 -18.27 -12.88
CA CYS A 453 0.47 -18.08 -14.33
C CYS A 453 1.85 -18.33 -14.97
N GLN A 454 2.88 -18.66 -14.18
CA GLN A 454 4.25 -18.88 -14.63
C GLN A 454 4.84 -17.68 -15.38
N CYS A 455 4.47 -16.46 -14.97
CA CYS A 455 5.01 -15.23 -15.55
C CYS A 455 6.51 -15.10 -15.30
N HIS A 456 7.23 -14.38 -16.17
CA HIS A 456 8.63 -14.05 -15.91
C HIS A 456 8.73 -12.92 -14.89
N ILE A 457 9.11 -13.23 -13.66
CA ILE A 457 9.14 -12.27 -12.56
C ILE A 457 10.54 -11.66 -12.40
N ILE A 458 10.62 -10.32 -12.42
CA ILE A 458 11.82 -9.58 -12.04
C ILE A 458 11.55 -8.89 -10.69
N SER A 459 12.36 -9.20 -9.69
CA SER A 459 12.18 -8.69 -8.33
C SER A 459 12.95 -7.38 -8.14
N LEU A 460 12.30 -6.34 -7.62
CA LEU A 460 12.91 -5.02 -7.43
C LEU A 460 12.83 -4.61 -5.96
N VAL A 461 13.94 -4.27 -5.31
CA VAL A 461 13.94 -3.76 -3.94
C VAL A 461 13.68 -2.26 -3.96
N MET A 462 12.66 -1.81 -3.24
CA MET A 462 12.22 -0.40 -3.20
C MET A 462 12.77 0.38 -2.00
N THR A 463 13.08 -0.32 -0.89
CA THR A 463 13.46 0.33 0.38
C THR A 463 14.87 -0.07 0.85
N PRO A 464 15.65 0.86 1.42
CA PRO A 464 17.02 0.57 1.84
C PRO A 464 17.07 -0.56 2.88
N LYS A 465 18.02 -1.48 2.69
CA LYS A 465 18.29 -2.61 3.61
C LYS A 465 17.12 -3.59 3.76
N TYR A 466 16.13 -3.54 2.88
CA TYR A 466 15.06 -4.52 2.87
C TYR A 466 15.58 -5.87 2.38
N LYS A 467 15.08 -6.93 3.01
CA LYS A 467 15.33 -8.32 2.60
C LYS A 467 13.99 -9.04 2.65
N ALA A 468 13.62 -9.66 1.53
CA ALA A 468 12.42 -10.48 1.47
C ALA A 468 12.58 -11.71 2.38
N ASP A 469 11.51 -12.04 3.08
CA ASP A 469 11.36 -13.19 3.97
C ASP A 469 9.88 -13.63 4.00
N GLY A 470 9.56 -14.73 4.69
CA GLY A 470 8.20 -15.28 4.69
C GLY A 470 7.71 -15.64 3.29
N TRP A 471 6.42 -15.40 3.02
CA TRP A 471 5.79 -15.69 1.73
C TRP A 471 6.53 -15.03 0.54
N LEU A 472 6.95 -13.77 0.70
CA LEU A 472 7.62 -13.03 -0.37
C LEU A 472 9.04 -13.54 -0.59
N GLY A 473 9.74 -13.91 0.50
CA GLY A 473 11.05 -14.55 0.42
C GLY A 473 10.99 -15.89 -0.29
N VAL A 474 9.98 -16.72 -0.01
CA VAL A 474 9.77 -18.00 -0.73
C VAL A 474 9.52 -17.74 -2.21
N LEU A 475 8.62 -16.81 -2.53
CA LEU A 475 8.25 -16.44 -3.90
C LEU A 475 9.45 -15.95 -4.73
N THR A 476 10.34 -15.17 -4.11
CA THR A 476 11.46 -14.51 -4.80
C THR A 476 12.81 -15.22 -4.61
N SER A 477 12.85 -16.32 -3.86
CA SER A 477 14.09 -17.00 -3.45
C SER A 477 14.99 -17.44 -4.61
N ALA A 478 14.39 -17.86 -5.73
CA ALA A 478 15.11 -18.33 -6.92
C ALA A 478 15.30 -17.22 -7.98
N LEU A 479 14.86 -16.00 -7.69
CA LEU A 479 14.85 -14.90 -8.65
C LEU A 479 16.02 -13.94 -8.40
N ILE A 480 16.56 -13.40 -9.50
CA ILE A 480 17.48 -12.27 -9.42
C ILE A 480 16.68 -11.04 -8.98
N TYR A 481 17.25 -10.25 -8.07
CA TYR A 481 16.65 -8.98 -7.66
C TYR A 481 17.58 -7.79 -7.91
N ILE A 482 16.98 -6.64 -8.19
CA ILE A 482 17.67 -5.38 -8.43
C ILE A 482 17.38 -4.42 -7.28
N ASP A 483 18.44 -3.96 -6.63
CA ASP A 483 18.34 -3.06 -5.47
C ASP A 483 18.48 -1.59 -5.87
N PHE A 484 17.35 -0.93 -6.10
CA PHE A 484 17.30 0.49 -6.49
C PHE A 484 17.92 1.43 -5.45
N PRO A 485 17.59 1.33 -4.15
CA PRO A 485 18.24 2.13 -3.11
C PRO A 485 19.75 1.97 -3.04
N LYS A 486 20.27 0.75 -3.24
CA LYS A 486 21.70 0.47 -3.14
C LYS A 486 22.48 0.92 -4.39
N LEU A 487 21.95 0.69 -5.58
CA LEU A 487 22.63 0.99 -6.84
C LEU A 487 22.46 2.46 -7.26
N GLY A 488 21.40 3.13 -6.79
CA GLY A 488 20.93 4.39 -7.36
C GLY A 488 20.13 4.15 -8.63
N PHE A 489 19.24 5.09 -8.95
CA PHE A 489 18.23 4.90 -9.99
C PHE A 489 18.82 4.52 -11.36
N ASP A 490 19.78 5.29 -11.87
CA ASP A 490 20.26 5.11 -13.24
C ASP A 490 20.94 3.75 -13.42
N LYS A 491 21.78 3.33 -12.47
CA LYS A 491 22.44 2.02 -12.51
C LYS A 491 21.45 0.86 -12.34
N ALA A 492 20.51 0.98 -11.40
CA ALA A 492 19.48 -0.04 -11.20
C ALA A 492 18.60 -0.20 -12.45
N TYR A 493 18.25 0.91 -13.09
CA TYR A 493 17.45 0.89 -14.31
C TYR A 493 18.20 0.26 -15.49
N GLN A 494 19.50 0.53 -15.65
CA GLN A 494 20.31 -0.16 -16.67
C GLN A 494 20.38 -1.68 -16.42
N GLU A 495 20.50 -2.11 -15.16
CA GLU A 495 20.45 -3.54 -14.83
C GLU A 495 19.09 -4.14 -15.16
N LEU A 496 17.98 -3.41 -14.92
CA LEU A 496 16.63 -3.86 -15.28
C LEU A 496 16.50 -4.08 -16.79
N LYS A 497 16.97 -3.12 -17.60
CA LYS A 497 16.98 -3.26 -19.06
C LYS A 497 17.77 -4.47 -19.52
N LYS A 498 18.97 -4.64 -18.96
CA LYS A 498 19.82 -5.78 -19.27
C LYS A 498 19.13 -7.12 -18.98
N GLN A 499 18.43 -7.24 -17.85
CA GLN A 499 17.68 -8.47 -17.53
C GLN A 499 16.55 -8.73 -18.53
N ILE A 500 15.81 -7.69 -18.94
CA ILE A 500 14.76 -7.78 -19.97
C ILE A 500 15.35 -8.23 -21.31
N GLU A 501 16.46 -7.61 -21.74
CA GLU A 501 17.13 -7.92 -23.00
C GLU A 501 17.72 -9.34 -23.02
N LEU A 502 18.38 -9.77 -21.93
CA LEU A 502 18.95 -11.11 -21.81
C LEU A 502 17.88 -12.19 -21.94
N PHE A 503 16.73 -12.03 -21.28
CA PHE A 503 15.64 -13.00 -21.37
C PHE A 503 15.05 -13.10 -22.79
N ARG A 504 14.93 -11.96 -23.49
CA ARG A 504 14.47 -11.92 -24.89
C ARG A 504 15.45 -12.61 -25.85
N ILE A 505 16.76 -12.51 -25.58
CA ILE A 505 17.81 -13.18 -26.37
C ILE A 505 17.81 -14.69 -26.12
N ASP A 506 17.71 -15.13 -24.86
CA ASP A 506 17.71 -16.56 -24.51
C ASP A 506 16.50 -17.28 -25.13
N ASN A 507 15.32 -16.64 -25.15
CA ASN A 507 14.12 -17.22 -25.77
C ASN A 507 14.13 -17.21 -27.30
N SER A 508 14.85 -16.27 -27.93
CA SER A 508 15.03 -16.29 -29.39
C SER A 508 16.07 -17.31 -29.82
N SER A 509 16.99 -17.71 -28.95
CA SER A 509 18.02 -18.72 -29.23
C SER A 509 17.53 -20.17 -29.05
N SER A 510 16.57 -20.40 -28.15
CA SER A 510 15.97 -21.72 -27.91
C SER A 510 14.98 -22.16 -29.00
N THR A 511 14.49 -21.25 -29.86
CA THR A 511 13.61 -21.60 -30.98
C THR A 511 14.36 -22.14 -32.22
N PHE A 512 15.68 -21.93 -32.32
CA PHE A 512 16.50 -22.40 -33.44
C PHE A 512 17.22 -23.74 -33.18
N ALA A 513 17.19 -24.26 -31.95
CA ALA A 513 17.95 -25.46 -31.58
C ALA A 513 17.21 -26.80 -31.81
N GLU A 514 15.91 -26.80 -32.16
CA GLU A 514 15.12 -28.02 -32.36
C GLU A 514 15.00 -28.49 -33.83
N GLN A 515 15.73 -27.91 -34.78
CA GLN A 515 15.71 -28.37 -36.18
C GLN A 515 16.99 -29.03 -36.71
N ASP A 516 18.08 -29.09 -35.95
CA ASP A 516 19.33 -29.69 -36.42
C ASP A 516 19.83 -30.84 -35.53
N GLU A 517 19.07 -31.94 -35.46
CA GLU A 517 19.62 -33.25 -35.15
C GLU A 517 19.23 -34.28 -36.21
N VAL A 518 19.89 -34.27 -37.38
CA VAL A 518 20.15 -35.49 -38.17
C VAL A 518 21.46 -35.37 -38.98
N HIS A 519 22.44 -36.19 -38.59
CA HIS A 519 23.57 -36.74 -39.36
C HIS A 519 24.76 -35.87 -39.88
N HIS A 520 25.93 -36.24 -39.33
CA HIS A 520 27.23 -36.47 -39.96
C HIS A 520 28.18 -35.32 -40.37
N ASN A 521 29.27 -35.23 -39.58
CA ASN A 521 30.69 -35.29 -39.93
C ASN A 521 31.25 -34.61 -41.20
N SER A 522 32.30 -33.83 -40.90
CA SER A 522 33.58 -33.64 -41.63
C SER A 522 33.71 -32.65 -42.79
N SER A 523 34.53 -31.62 -42.49
CA SER A 523 35.68 -31.09 -43.23
C SER A 523 35.53 -29.99 -44.30
N SER A 524 36.32 -28.93 -44.02
CA SER A 524 37.18 -28.10 -44.90
C SER A 524 36.60 -27.02 -45.82
N LEU A 525 36.94 -25.77 -45.44
CA LEU A 525 37.57 -24.66 -46.19
C LEU A 525 37.20 -24.46 -47.67
N VAL A 526 36.84 -23.21 -48.03
CA VAL A 526 37.59 -22.30 -48.93
C VAL A 526 36.79 -20.99 -49.19
N ASP A 527 37.51 -19.87 -49.16
CA ASP A 527 37.14 -18.51 -49.58
C ASP A 527 36.59 -18.40 -51.01
N ASN A 528 35.70 -17.44 -51.28
CA ASN A 528 35.96 -16.42 -52.31
C ASN A 528 34.90 -15.32 -52.41
N THR A 529 35.36 -14.22 -52.99
CA THR A 529 34.88 -12.84 -53.02
C THR A 529 33.88 -12.49 -54.13
N SER A 530 33.13 -11.39 -53.88
CA SER A 530 32.78 -10.26 -54.78
C SER A 530 31.80 -10.42 -55.98
N GLU A 531 30.70 -9.63 -56.00
CA GLU A 531 30.37 -8.54 -56.99
C GLU A 531 28.85 -8.23 -57.13
N ILE A 532 28.47 -7.00 -56.72
CA ILE A 532 27.69 -5.90 -57.36
C ILE A 532 26.58 -6.18 -58.44
N VAL A 533 25.30 -5.88 -58.08
CA VAL A 533 24.20 -5.04 -58.73
C VAL A 533 23.61 -5.48 -60.12
N PRO A 534 22.34 -5.16 -60.59
CA PRO A 534 21.21 -4.33 -60.09
C PRO A 534 19.76 -4.93 -60.12
N SER A 535 18.83 -4.16 -59.53
CA SER A 535 17.36 -4.01 -59.67
C SER A 535 16.53 -4.86 -60.67
N GLU A 536 15.36 -5.31 -60.23
CA GLU A 536 14.06 -5.07 -60.90
C GLU A 536 12.87 -5.29 -59.93
N GLU A 537 11.83 -4.48 -60.11
CA GLU A 537 10.72 -4.22 -59.19
C GLU A 537 9.53 -5.21 -59.33
N ASN A 538 8.67 -5.17 -58.30
CA ASN A 538 7.20 -5.26 -58.32
C ASN A 538 6.51 -6.57 -57.86
N ASN A 539 5.92 -6.44 -56.65
CA ASN A 539 4.49 -6.59 -56.30
C ASN A 539 4.07 -7.70 -55.30
N GLU A 540 3.60 -7.18 -54.14
CA GLU A 540 2.40 -7.59 -53.35
C GLU A 540 2.52 -8.87 -52.48
N GLU A 541 2.22 -8.93 -51.17
CA GLU A 541 1.35 -8.14 -50.26
C GLU A 541 1.90 -8.15 -48.79
N PRO A 542 1.68 -7.11 -47.97
CA PRO A 542 2.10 -7.05 -46.56
C PRO A 542 1.02 -7.49 -45.55
N CYS A 543 1.45 -8.28 -44.56
CA CYS A 543 0.67 -8.70 -43.39
C CYS A 543 0.32 -7.49 -42.48
N SER A 544 -0.91 -7.47 -41.94
CA SER A 544 -1.58 -6.30 -41.32
C SER A 544 -0.79 -5.61 -40.20
N VAL A 545 -0.31 -4.41 -40.51
CA VAL A 545 0.24 -3.41 -39.58
C VAL A 545 -0.92 -2.79 -38.78
N LEU A 546 -0.74 -2.56 -37.47
CA LEU A 546 -1.67 -1.74 -36.68
C LEU A 546 -1.88 -0.40 -37.39
N LYS A 547 -3.13 -0.07 -37.73
CA LYS A 547 -3.43 1.02 -38.68
C LYS A 547 -3.05 2.41 -38.14
N TYR A 548 -3.02 2.60 -36.82
CA TYR A 548 -2.60 3.84 -36.13
C TYR A 548 -1.84 3.52 -34.82
N PRO A 549 -0.91 4.38 -34.36
CA PRO A 549 -0.27 4.26 -33.03
C PRO A 549 -1.29 4.24 -31.87
N HIS A 550 -1.02 3.54 -30.76
CA HIS A 550 -2.00 3.45 -29.65
C HIS A 550 -2.12 4.76 -28.84
N CYS A 551 -1.09 5.60 -28.81
CA CYS A 551 -1.15 6.91 -28.16
C CYS A 551 -1.50 7.98 -29.19
N ILE A 552 -2.58 8.72 -28.95
CA ILE A 552 -3.05 9.78 -29.85
C ILE A 552 -1.99 10.84 -30.07
N ASP A 553 -1.12 11.13 -29.10
CA ASP A 553 -0.06 12.16 -29.23
C ASP A 553 0.98 11.83 -30.31
N MET A 554 1.01 10.57 -30.76
CA MET A 554 1.88 10.05 -31.82
C MET A 554 1.20 10.05 -33.20
N TRP A 555 -0.07 10.45 -33.31
CA TRP A 555 -0.78 10.48 -34.60
C TRP A 555 -0.33 11.65 -35.46
N THR A 556 -0.12 11.35 -36.74
CA THR A 556 0.10 12.35 -37.80
C THR A 556 -1.25 12.82 -38.34
N GLU A 557 -1.25 13.85 -39.19
CA GLU A 557 -2.47 14.31 -39.87
C GLU A 557 -3.13 13.20 -40.70
N ASP A 558 -2.32 12.37 -41.36
CA ASP A 558 -2.80 11.21 -42.11
C ASP A 558 -3.45 10.16 -41.20
N HIS A 559 -2.86 9.88 -40.04
CA HIS A 559 -3.45 8.96 -39.06
C HIS A 559 -4.82 9.46 -38.54
N VAL A 560 -4.95 10.77 -38.28
CA VAL A 560 -6.23 11.39 -37.88
C VAL A 560 -7.27 11.26 -38.99
N LYS A 561 -6.90 11.58 -40.24
CA LYS A 561 -7.79 11.49 -41.39
C LYS A 561 -8.27 10.06 -41.63
N SER A 562 -7.35 9.11 -41.61
CA SER A 562 -7.66 7.70 -41.80
C SER A 562 -8.49 7.13 -40.64
N PHE A 563 -8.28 7.59 -39.40
CA PHE A 563 -9.15 7.25 -38.27
C PHE A 563 -10.59 7.74 -38.46
N LEU A 564 -10.78 8.99 -38.91
CA LEU A 564 -12.12 9.54 -39.13
C LEU A 564 -12.87 8.77 -40.22
N LEU A 565 -12.19 8.42 -41.31
CA LEU A 565 -12.75 7.60 -42.39
C LEU A 565 -13.07 6.18 -41.90
N ASP A 566 -12.17 5.55 -41.15
CA ASP A 566 -12.34 4.17 -40.65
C ASP A 566 -13.49 4.01 -39.67
N LYS A 567 -13.84 5.07 -38.93
CA LYS A 567 -14.89 5.08 -37.93
C LYS A 567 -16.22 5.66 -38.44
N GLU A 568 -16.34 5.87 -39.75
CA GLU A 568 -17.53 6.46 -40.38
C GLU A 568 -17.85 7.85 -39.78
N LEU A 569 -16.81 8.62 -39.42
CA LEU A 569 -16.88 9.96 -38.82
C LEU A 569 -16.62 11.05 -39.87
N ASP A 570 -17.04 10.84 -41.11
CA ASP A 570 -16.81 11.73 -42.25
C ASP A 570 -17.30 13.17 -42.00
N ALA A 571 -18.35 13.31 -41.19
CA ALA A 571 -18.92 14.60 -40.82
C ALA A 571 -17.91 15.53 -40.11
N PHE A 572 -16.84 14.98 -39.52
CA PHE A 572 -15.78 15.74 -38.87
C PHE A 572 -14.65 16.16 -39.80
N LEU A 573 -14.53 15.56 -40.99
CA LEU A 573 -13.44 15.87 -41.93
C LEU A 573 -13.33 17.37 -42.24
N PRO A 574 -14.42 18.13 -42.50
CA PRO A 574 -14.29 19.56 -42.84
C PRO A 574 -13.67 20.42 -41.73
N ILE A 575 -13.64 19.96 -40.48
CA ILE A 575 -13.13 20.73 -39.32
C ILE A 575 -11.82 20.16 -38.80
N LEU A 576 -11.67 18.82 -38.82
CA LEU A 576 -10.53 18.14 -38.22
C LEU A 576 -9.44 17.75 -39.23
N ASP A 577 -9.66 17.97 -40.54
CA ASP A 577 -8.63 17.79 -41.58
C ASP A 577 -7.45 18.74 -41.34
N GLY A 578 -6.23 18.19 -41.34
CA GLY A 578 -5.00 18.90 -40.98
C GLY A 578 -4.70 18.97 -39.48
N MET A 579 -5.51 18.37 -38.59
CA MET A 579 -5.12 18.19 -37.20
C MET A 579 -4.22 16.96 -37.03
N ASN A 580 -3.11 17.12 -36.31
CA ASN A 580 -2.35 15.98 -35.81
C ASN A 580 -2.92 15.50 -34.46
N GLY A 581 -2.39 14.38 -33.98
CA GLY A 581 -2.82 13.73 -32.76
C GLY A 581 -2.85 14.60 -31.51
N LYS A 582 -1.88 15.51 -31.36
CA LYS A 582 -1.81 16.43 -30.21
C LYS A 582 -2.93 17.46 -30.22
N LEU A 583 -3.27 18.00 -31.40
CA LEU A 583 -4.38 18.94 -31.55
C LEU A 583 -5.72 18.22 -31.36
N LEU A 584 -5.84 17.00 -31.87
CA LEU A 584 -7.03 16.17 -31.71
C LEU A 584 -7.26 15.79 -30.23
N HIS A 585 -6.19 15.50 -29.50
CA HIS A 585 -6.22 15.27 -28.05
C HIS A 585 -6.70 16.51 -27.27
N GLN A 586 -6.24 17.71 -27.65
CA GLN A 586 -6.74 18.96 -27.04
C GLN A 586 -8.23 19.19 -27.35
N ALA A 587 -8.64 18.97 -28.60
CA ALA A 587 -10.04 19.08 -29.01
C ALA A 587 -10.94 18.13 -28.22
N TYR A 588 -10.48 16.90 -27.95
CA TYR A 588 -11.18 15.95 -27.10
C TYR A 588 -11.41 16.48 -25.67
N PHE A 589 -10.38 17.03 -25.04
CA PHE A 589 -10.52 17.61 -23.69
C PHE A 589 -11.46 18.82 -23.65
N MET A 590 -11.45 19.66 -24.69
CA MET A 590 -12.41 20.75 -24.82
C MET A 590 -13.84 20.21 -24.88
N CYS A 591 -14.06 19.14 -25.65
CA CYS A 591 -15.36 18.46 -25.73
C CYS A 591 -15.79 17.88 -24.36
N GLN A 592 -14.86 17.30 -23.59
CA GLN A 592 -15.17 16.80 -22.24
C GLN A 592 -15.53 17.91 -21.24
N ALA A 593 -14.90 19.09 -21.34
CA ALA A 593 -15.14 20.21 -20.42
C ALA A 593 -16.51 20.86 -20.63
N ASN A 594 -17.04 20.90 -21.85
CA ASN A 594 -18.37 21.44 -22.17
C ASN A 594 -19.01 20.71 -23.35
N GLN A 595 -19.54 19.52 -23.10
CA GLN A 595 -20.06 18.64 -24.16
C GLN A 595 -21.18 19.29 -24.98
N GLN A 596 -22.11 20.01 -24.34
CA GLN A 596 -23.24 20.64 -25.03
C GLN A 596 -22.81 21.86 -25.85
N GLY A 597 -21.96 22.73 -25.29
CA GLY A 597 -21.47 23.91 -26.00
C GLY A 597 -20.57 23.54 -27.18
N MET A 598 -19.69 22.56 -27.01
CA MET A 598 -18.80 22.10 -28.08
C MET A 598 -19.57 21.40 -29.20
N PHE A 599 -20.58 20.59 -28.89
CA PHE A 599 -21.45 20.00 -29.92
C PHE A 599 -22.12 21.08 -30.78
N LEU A 600 -22.68 22.13 -30.17
CA LEU A 600 -23.32 23.22 -30.91
C LEU A 600 -22.32 24.02 -31.77
N SER A 601 -21.13 24.32 -31.23
CA SER A 601 -20.07 25.02 -31.96
C SER A 601 -19.58 24.21 -33.16
N LEU A 602 -19.23 22.94 -32.96
CA LEU A 602 -18.76 22.05 -34.02
C LEU A 602 -19.85 21.85 -35.07
N LYS A 603 -21.13 21.72 -34.66
CA LYS A 603 -22.25 21.62 -35.60
C LYS A 603 -22.42 22.88 -36.44
N GLU A 604 -22.22 24.06 -35.87
CA GLU A 604 -22.27 25.33 -36.61
C GLU A 604 -21.11 25.42 -37.63
N ASP A 605 -19.91 25.04 -37.24
CA ASP A 605 -18.74 25.02 -38.11
C ASP A 605 -18.88 24.00 -39.25
N VAL A 606 -19.44 22.81 -38.98
CA VAL A 606 -19.73 21.80 -40.01
C VAL A 606 -20.78 22.35 -40.97
N ASN A 607 -21.86 22.94 -40.46
CA ASN A 607 -22.92 23.51 -41.30
C ASN A 607 -22.41 24.66 -42.21
N ARG A 608 -21.42 25.45 -41.77
CA ARG A 608 -20.79 26.50 -42.58
C ARG A 608 -19.97 25.94 -43.73
N SER A 609 -19.40 24.73 -43.59
CA SER A 609 -18.64 24.07 -44.65
C SER A 609 -19.51 23.51 -45.79
N GLN A 610 -20.85 23.47 -45.65
CA GLN A 610 -21.82 22.98 -46.65
C GLN A 610 -21.67 21.51 -47.09
N HIS A 611 -20.72 20.74 -46.55
CA HIS A 611 -20.34 19.41 -47.07
C HIS A 611 -20.89 18.25 -46.22
N ALA A 612 -21.34 18.49 -44.99
CA ALA A 612 -21.89 17.45 -44.11
C ALA A 612 -22.87 18.04 -43.07
N ILE A 613 -23.62 17.17 -42.38
CA ILE A 613 -24.43 17.52 -41.21
C ILE A 613 -23.90 16.72 -40.03
N LEU A 614 -23.42 17.40 -38.99
CA LEU A 614 -22.98 16.72 -37.76
C LEU A 614 -24.19 16.32 -36.91
N SER A 615 -24.41 15.02 -36.73
CA SER A 615 -25.45 14.51 -35.84
C SER A 615 -24.93 14.32 -34.41
N LEU A 616 -25.84 14.25 -33.43
CA LEU A 616 -25.48 13.95 -32.04
C LEU A 616 -24.87 12.55 -31.92
N LYS A 617 -25.28 11.61 -32.79
CA LYS A 617 -24.72 10.26 -32.84
C LYS A 617 -23.23 10.32 -33.20
N ASP A 618 -22.87 11.03 -34.27
CA ASP A 618 -21.49 11.13 -34.74
C ASP A 618 -20.59 11.76 -33.68
N TYR A 619 -21.10 12.80 -32.99
CA TYR A 619 -20.37 13.45 -31.91
C TYR A 619 -20.11 12.53 -30.72
N LEU A 620 -21.10 11.75 -30.28
CA LEU A 620 -20.90 10.80 -29.17
C LEU A 620 -20.01 9.62 -29.59
N THR A 621 -20.16 9.12 -30.81
CA THR A 621 -19.28 8.07 -31.36
C THR A 621 -17.84 8.54 -31.41
N PHE A 622 -17.59 9.77 -31.86
CA PHE A 622 -16.25 10.37 -31.85
C PHE A 622 -15.63 10.36 -30.45
N LEU A 623 -16.38 10.77 -29.42
CA LEU A 623 -15.88 10.83 -28.04
C LEU A 623 -15.59 9.44 -27.44
N GLU A 624 -16.35 8.41 -27.81
CA GLU A 624 -16.09 7.04 -27.34
C GLU A 624 -14.91 6.40 -28.08
N GLU A 625 -14.85 6.54 -29.41
CA GLU A 625 -13.80 5.92 -30.23
C GLU A 625 -12.42 6.54 -29.98
N ILE A 626 -12.36 7.86 -29.78
CA ILE A 626 -11.08 8.54 -29.53
C ILE A 626 -10.53 8.28 -28.12
N LYS A 627 -11.41 8.03 -27.13
CA LYS A 627 -11.06 7.78 -25.72
C LYS A 627 -10.07 6.62 -25.55
N ILE A 628 -10.16 5.64 -26.45
CA ILE A 628 -9.29 4.45 -26.47
C ILE A 628 -7.81 4.82 -26.66
N TYR A 629 -7.53 5.95 -27.30
CA TYR A 629 -6.18 6.39 -27.69
C TYR A 629 -5.63 7.53 -26.82
N ILE A 630 -6.40 8.06 -25.87
CA ILE A 630 -5.98 9.16 -24.99
C ILE A 630 -5.07 8.62 -23.87
N PRO A 631 -3.80 9.07 -23.75
CA PRO A 631 -2.91 8.65 -22.67
C PRO A 631 -3.41 9.15 -21.31
N PHE A 632 -3.19 8.35 -20.26
CA PHE A 632 -3.67 8.64 -18.92
C PHE A 632 -2.88 9.79 -18.27
N THR A 633 -3.33 11.04 -18.42
CA THR A 633 -2.71 12.19 -17.74
C THR A 633 -3.31 12.44 -16.37
N ALA A 634 -2.47 12.40 -15.32
CA ALA A 634 -2.79 12.99 -14.03
C ALA A 634 -2.78 14.54 -14.15
N ASN A 635 -3.83 15.18 -13.63
CA ASN A 635 -4.11 16.63 -13.53
C ASN A 635 -4.64 17.34 -14.79
N ASN A 636 -5.96 17.55 -14.80
CA ASN A 636 -6.53 18.87 -15.08
C ASN A 636 -7.68 19.15 -14.11
N SER A 637 -7.35 19.85 -13.03
CA SER A 637 -8.31 20.66 -12.28
C SER A 637 -8.73 21.85 -13.15
N LEU A 638 -9.67 21.63 -14.07
CA LEU A 638 -10.54 22.69 -14.56
C LEU A 638 -11.74 22.72 -13.62
N ASN A 639 -11.60 23.45 -12.52
CA ASN A 639 -12.75 24.05 -11.85
C ASN A 639 -13.49 24.89 -12.90
N PRO A 640 -14.75 24.62 -13.25
CA PRO A 640 -15.60 25.71 -13.69
C PRO A 640 -15.74 26.62 -12.48
N ILE A 641 -15.05 27.76 -12.55
CA ILE A 641 -15.18 28.88 -11.63
C ILE A 641 -16.68 29.12 -11.42
N SER A 642 -17.06 29.05 -10.14
CA SER A 642 -18.28 29.63 -9.62
C SER A 642 -18.38 31.09 -10.08
N THR A 643 -19.29 31.38 -10.99
CA THR A 643 -19.86 32.72 -11.09
C THR A 643 -21.30 32.58 -11.57
N VAL A 644 -22.18 33.33 -10.90
CA VAL A 644 -23.63 33.46 -11.14
C VAL A 644 -24.52 32.43 -10.44
N CYS A 645 -24.65 32.63 -9.13
CA CYS A 645 -25.94 32.52 -8.44
C CYS A 645 -25.96 33.52 -7.26
N ASN A 646 -25.81 34.81 -7.58
CA ASN A 646 -26.43 35.90 -6.82
C ASN A 646 -27.48 36.54 -7.73
N LEU A 647 -28.74 36.19 -7.49
CA LEU A 647 -29.71 37.21 -7.13
C LEU A 647 -29.29 37.63 -5.71
N ILE A 648 -28.78 38.83 -5.43
CA ILE A 648 -28.83 40.14 -6.11
C ILE A 648 -27.41 40.68 -6.32
#